data_AF-A0A9E6JSU5-F1
#
_entry.id   AF-A0A9E6JSU5-F1
#
_cell.length_a   1.000
_cell.length_b   1.000
_cell.length_c   1.000
_cell.angle_alpha   90.00
_cell.angle_beta   90.00
_cell.angle_gamma   90.00
#
_symmetry.space_group_name_H-M   'P 1'
#
loop_
_entity.id
_entity.type
_entity.pdbx_description
1 polymer ?
#
loop_
_entity_poly.entity_id
_entity_poly.type
_entity_poly.pdbx_seq_one_letter_code
_entity_poly.pdbx_strand_id
1 'polypeptide(L)'
;MIVKKTLKVKKVIGMIVFSLLTFHFSLFTFNLFSQGVAINTTGSASDNSAMLDVQSDTTLVNSSQGLLIPRMSTAKRNSIISPAESLLIFNTTTKCFEDYVNGVWQTIACNCTSSPAAAGTISGTATVCPGQNAVLYNVPAIARATSYTWTYSGTGAFIVGSTNAIIVYFSGTATSGNLTVIGTNACGNGTVSADYAIAVNSTAPNITGQPVSVNTCLGGGAVSYTVTASGGLTYQWQEFGISWNNVANAGVYSNVNTATLTITNPPAGLNAYKYRCVVSGACTSSISDGLATLTVNPIPSVTNSATSTICSGTSPNLTLTSSVPSNFEWTIGTITGGITGADAGSGATINQTLTNPNTTTGSVQYIVTPTSSTGSCVGAAFTITITVNPLPTVDQPSNQTINNSSSTTAVNFSGTLSGTTYSWTNNNTSIGLAASGTGNISAFTATNSGLCAVTATITVTPSHTNDGVNCTGATKNFTIVVRATNNSCTVTNNCTASTDGNYTINKFTVVGSTTWAVPCGVSAVEYLVVAGGGGGGSTYGGGGGAGGLLTSTNFAVTGTINVTVGNGGAAQTNGGNSVFSTITAIGGGHSGIGSAVNGSTGGSGGGGSGRSGGGEVVSSGGAGTVNQGYAGGGGGSFGAIDGGGGGGGAGSVGETVDNRSDAGDGGIGISSSITGTPTYYAGGGAGCGYGTGVPVGGNGGGGNANVAGAANTGGGGGGSQTSGKQGGSGVVIIRYLIP
;
A
#
# COMPACT_ATOMS: atom_id res chain seq x y z
N MET A 1 51.10 8.10 36.60
CA MET A 1 51.01 6.85 37.39
C MET A 1 52.33 6.09 37.20
N ILE A 2 53.43 6.60 37.76
CA ILE A 2 54.14 6.04 38.94
C ILE A 2 54.17 4.50 38.93
N VAL A 3 55.32 3.89 38.61
CA VAL A 3 56.11 3.05 39.54
C VAL A 3 57.60 3.17 39.19
N LYS A 4 58.36 3.63 40.19
CA LYS A 4 59.83 3.68 40.26
C LYS A 4 60.43 2.28 40.39
N LYS A 5 61.61 2.04 39.81
CA LYS A 5 62.69 1.35 40.53
C LYS A 5 64.06 1.75 40.00
N THR A 6 64.86 2.31 40.90
CA THR A 6 66.24 2.77 40.74
C THR A 6 67.14 1.72 41.38
N LEU A 7 68.26 1.34 40.75
CA LEU A 7 69.43 0.84 41.47
C LEU A 7 70.73 1.29 40.78
N LYS A 8 71.53 2.03 41.56
CA LYS A 8 72.90 2.52 41.32
C LYS A 8 73.92 1.39 41.48
N VAL A 9 75.15 1.57 40.97
CA VAL A 9 76.49 1.41 41.63
C VAL A 9 77.58 1.64 40.55
N LYS A 10 78.16 2.84 40.45
CA LYS A 10 79.45 3.38 41.00
C LYS A 10 80.71 3.16 40.11
N LYS A 11 81.17 4.29 39.54
CA LYS A 11 82.57 4.63 39.21
C LYS A 11 83.34 5.00 40.49
N VAL A 12 84.61 4.59 40.61
CA VAL A 12 85.69 5.09 41.51
C VAL A 12 87.01 4.76 40.77
N ILE A 13 87.82 5.68 40.21
CA ILE A 13 88.75 6.73 40.73
C ILE A 13 90.00 6.19 41.47
N GLY A 14 91.20 6.58 40.97
CA GLY A 14 92.49 6.62 41.71
C GLY A 14 93.73 6.52 40.79
N MET A 15 94.30 7.63 40.28
CA MET A 15 95.59 8.28 40.69
C MET A 15 96.85 7.42 40.50
N ILE A 16 97.70 7.64 39.48
CA ILE A 16 98.88 8.56 39.43
C ILE A 16 99.78 8.46 40.68
N VAL A 17 101.05 8.03 40.51
CA VAL A 17 102.33 8.72 40.85
C VAL A 17 103.51 7.71 40.87
N PHE A 18 104.50 7.98 40.01
CA PHE A 18 105.97 7.82 40.10
C PHE A 18 106.69 6.55 40.64
N SER A 19 107.70 6.16 39.84
CA SER A 19 109.09 5.82 40.24
C SER A 19 109.42 4.44 40.80
N LEU A 20 110.16 3.66 39.99
CA LEU A 20 111.35 2.83 40.27
C LEU A 20 111.48 1.85 39.08
N LEU A 21 112.25 2.13 38.03
CA LEU A 21 113.70 1.89 37.91
C LEU A 21 114.25 0.76 38.80
N THR A 22 114.30 -0.47 38.27
CA THR A 22 115.43 -1.40 38.38
C THR A 22 115.25 -2.49 37.31
N PHE A 23 116.09 -2.50 36.28
CA PHE A 23 117.30 -3.34 36.20
C PHE A 23 116.98 -4.84 36.16
N HIS A 24 117.00 -5.43 34.95
CA HIS A 24 117.73 -6.68 34.67
C HIS A 24 118.09 -6.69 33.19
N PHE A 25 119.25 -6.07 32.96
CA PHE A 25 120.06 -6.11 31.76
C PHE A 25 120.67 -7.52 31.69
N SER A 26 120.18 -8.40 30.82
CA SER A 26 120.90 -9.63 30.51
C SER A 26 121.93 -9.30 29.44
N LEU A 27 123.15 -9.18 29.94
CA LEU A 27 124.42 -8.95 29.30
C LEU A 27 124.69 -10.10 28.30
N PHE A 28 124.36 -9.92 27.03
CA PHE A 28 125.13 -10.56 25.97
C PHE A 28 126.13 -9.54 25.47
N THR A 29 127.35 -9.69 25.98
CA THR A 29 128.56 -9.05 25.51
C THR A 29 128.76 -9.37 24.03
N PHE A 30 128.30 -8.47 23.16
CA PHE A 30 128.95 -8.32 21.86
C PHE A 30 130.35 -7.78 22.14
N ASN A 31 131.33 -8.68 22.21
CA ASN A 31 132.69 -8.29 21.87
C ASN A 31 132.63 -7.78 20.44
N LEU A 32 132.51 -6.46 20.29
CA LEU A 32 132.88 -5.75 19.08
C LEU A 32 134.40 -5.90 18.95
N PHE A 33 134.85 -7.06 18.46
CA PHE A 33 136.07 -7.06 17.69
C PHE A 33 135.75 -6.26 16.43
N SER A 34 136.13 -4.98 16.46
CA SER A 34 136.49 -4.27 15.25
C SER A 34 137.62 -5.08 14.61
N GLN A 35 137.28 -6.06 13.78
CA GLN A 35 138.23 -6.70 12.89
C GLN A 35 138.33 -5.80 11.67
N GLY A 36 139.09 -4.72 11.89
CA GLY A 36 139.40 -3.72 10.90
C GLY A 36 140.18 -4.36 9.76
N VAL A 37 139.50 -4.53 8.62
CA VAL A 37 140.15 -4.73 7.34
C VAL A 37 140.79 -3.39 6.97
N ALA A 38 142.10 -3.28 7.18
CA ALA A 38 142.86 -2.12 6.72
C ALA A 38 143.50 -2.43 5.37
N ILE A 39 143.10 -1.70 4.34
CA ILE A 39 143.80 -1.61 3.05
C ILE A 39 144.66 -0.36 3.15
N ASN A 40 145.97 -0.49 3.40
CA ASN A 40 146.87 0.67 3.54
C ASN A 40 147.92 0.70 2.41
N THR A 41 148.45 1.89 2.13
CA THR A 41 149.25 2.19 0.93
C THR A 41 150.64 2.77 1.24
N THR A 42 151.14 2.70 2.48
CA THR A 42 152.26 3.59 2.90
C THR A 42 153.35 2.98 3.80
N GLY A 43 153.63 1.67 3.75
CA GLY A 43 154.92 1.15 4.25
C GLY A 43 155.18 1.29 5.75
N SER A 44 154.14 1.25 6.58
CA SER A 44 154.26 1.02 8.03
C SER A 44 154.08 -0.49 8.28
N ALA A 45 154.95 -1.12 9.06
CA ALA A 45 154.92 -2.58 9.30
C ALA A 45 153.58 -3.05 9.89
N SER A 46 153.03 -4.14 9.34
CA SER A 46 151.83 -4.83 9.85
C SER A 46 152.12 -5.46 11.23
N ASP A 47 151.08 -5.47 12.09
CA ASP A 47 151.18 -6.09 13.41
C ASP A 47 151.24 -7.62 13.29
N ASN A 48 152.00 -8.27 14.18
CA ASN A 48 152.37 -9.68 14.10
C ASN A 48 151.18 -10.66 14.27
N SER A 49 149.94 -10.18 14.42
CA SER A 49 148.73 -11.00 14.56
C SER A 49 147.75 -10.99 13.37
N ALA A 50 148.12 -10.48 12.18
CA ALA A 50 147.23 -10.46 11.01
C ALA A 50 147.13 -11.84 10.30
N MET A 51 145.90 -12.32 10.05
CA MET A 51 145.65 -13.66 9.45
C MET A 51 145.55 -13.70 7.92
N LEU A 52 145.38 -12.57 7.22
CA LEU A 52 145.50 -12.48 5.76
C LEU A 52 145.94 -11.05 5.38
N ASP A 53 147.14 -10.93 4.83
CA ASP A 53 147.73 -9.69 4.32
C ASP A 53 147.72 -9.74 2.77
N VAL A 54 146.99 -8.81 2.13
CA VAL A 54 146.94 -8.69 0.66
C VAL A 54 147.60 -7.38 0.28
N GLN A 55 148.88 -7.47 -0.06
CA GLN A 55 149.71 -6.34 -0.49
C GLN A 55 149.74 -6.27 -2.03
N SER A 56 149.37 -5.13 -2.62
CA SER A 56 149.67 -4.87 -4.03
C SER A 56 151.09 -4.31 -4.17
N ASP A 57 151.97 -4.97 -4.92
CA ASP A 57 153.33 -4.51 -5.21
C ASP A 57 153.29 -3.15 -5.94
N THR A 58 153.91 -2.14 -5.33
CA THR A 58 153.96 -0.76 -5.86
C THR A 58 155.13 -0.53 -6.84
N THR A 59 155.95 -1.54 -7.10
CA THR A 59 157.06 -1.46 -8.07
C THR A 59 156.69 -1.92 -9.49
N LEU A 60 155.44 -2.32 -9.71
CA LEU A 60 154.87 -2.65 -11.03
C LEU A 60 153.78 -1.65 -11.45
N VAL A 61 153.82 -1.23 -12.72
CA VAL A 61 153.17 -0.03 -13.31
C VAL A 61 151.62 0.02 -13.33
N ASN A 62 150.86 -0.73 -12.53
CA ASN A 62 149.39 -0.65 -12.50
C ASN A 62 148.80 -0.73 -11.07
N SER A 63 148.65 0.41 -10.43
CA SER A 63 148.23 0.62 -9.03
C SER A 63 146.70 0.72 -8.84
N SER A 64 145.91 -0.36 -9.05
CA SER A 64 144.48 -0.43 -8.66
C SER A 64 143.90 -1.86 -8.76
N GLN A 65 144.31 -2.78 -7.89
CA GLN A 65 143.70 -4.12 -7.84
C GLN A 65 143.12 -4.39 -6.44
N GLY A 66 141.83 -4.71 -6.37
CA GLY A 66 141.10 -5.16 -5.17
C GLY A 66 140.61 -6.60 -5.32
N LEU A 67 139.75 -7.07 -4.42
CA LEU A 67 139.18 -8.42 -4.47
C LEU A 67 138.17 -8.56 -5.61
N LEU A 68 138.50 -9.32 -6.66
CA LEU A 68 137.57 -9.66 -7.73
C LEU A 68 136.77 -10.92 -7.34
N ILE A 69 135.49 -10.76 -7.01
CA ILE A 69 134.58 -11.90 -6.78
C ILE A 69 134.14 -12.54 -8.10
N PRO A 70 133.89 -13.87 -8.14
CA PRO A 70 133.42 -14.54 -9.35
C PRO A 70 132.11 -13.94 -9.89
N ARG A 71 132.09 -13.59 -11.17
CA ARG A 71 130.90 -13.09 -11.88
C ARG A 71 130.46 -14.11 -12.91
N MET A 72 129.20 -14.54 -12.86
CA MET A 72 128.69 -15.55 -13.79
C MET A 72 127.18 -15.40 -14.01
N SER A 73 126.63 -15.97 -15.08
CA SER A 73 125.18 -16.01 -15.34
C SER A 73 124.49 -17.08 -14.48
N THR A 74 123.17 -17.02 -14.30
CA THR A 74 122.40 -18.06 -13.57
C THR A 74 122.73 -19.48 -14.08
N ALA A 75 122.83 -19.65 -15.40
CA ALA A 75 123.16 -20.95 -16.00
C ALA A 75 124.56 -21.46 -15.60
N LYS A 76 125.55 -20.56 -15.47
CA LYS A 76 126.92 -20.91 -15.07
C LYS A 76 127.01 -21.15 -13.57
N ARG A 77 126.31 -20.34 -12.77
CA ARG A 77 126.16 -20.53 -11.32
C ARG A 77 125.51 -21.89 -10.99
N ASN A 78 124.48 -22.28 -11.73
CA ASN A 78 123.84 -23.59 -11.58
C ASN A 78 124.70 -24.77 -12.06
N SER A 79 125.76 -24.51 -12.84
CA SER A 79 126.70 -25.54 -13.30
C SER A 79 127.84 -25.85 -12.31
N ILE A 80 127.92 -25.12 -11.19
CA ILE A 80 128.89 -25.41 -10.13
C ILE A 80 128.50 -26.70 -9.43
N ILE A 81 129.26 -27.77 -9.69
CA ILE A 81 129.08 -29.06 -9.02
C ILE A 81 129.66 -28.94 -7.60
N SER A 82 128.79 -29.06 -6.59
CA SER A 82 129.12 -28.89 -5.17
C SER A 82 129.67 -27.49 -4.81
N PRO A 83 128.86 -26.42 -4.87
CA PRO A 83 129.29 -25.08 -4.47
C PRO A 83 129.73 -25.08 -3.01
N ALA A 84 130.83 -24.38 -2.71
CA ALA A 84 131.27 -24.22 -1.33
C ALA A 84 130.21 -23.45 -0.53
N GLU A 85 130.01 -23.84 0.73
CA GLU A 85 129.17 -23.07 1.65
C GLU A 85 129.74 -21.65 1.78
N SER A 86 128.86 -20.65 1.78
CA SER A 86 129.20 -19.22 1.71
C SER A 86 129.94 -18.78 0.43
N LEU A 87 129.80 -19.53 -0.67
CA LEU A 87 130.30 -19.08 -1.97
C LEU A 87 129.50 -17.85 -2.43
N LEU A 88 130.16 -16.69 -2.44
CA LEU A 88 129.60 -15.44 -2.92
C LEU A 88 129.87 -15.25 -4.41
N ILE A 89 128.81 -15.03 -5.19
CA ILE A 89 128.90 -14.69 -6.61
C ILE A 89 128.05 -13.47 -6.93
N PHE A 90 128.40 -12.77 -8.01
CA PHE A 90 127.50 -11.81 -8.64
C PHE A 90 126.81 -12.46 -9.85
N ASN A 91 125.49 -12.64 -9.77
CA ASN A 91 124.71 -13.24 -10.84
C ASN A 91 124.38 -12.20 -11.90
N THR A 92 125.07 -12.30 -13.02
CA THR A 92 124.96 -11.35 -14.13
C THR A 92 123.63 -11.44 -14.88
N THR A 93 122.84 -12.51 -14.70
CA THR A 93 121.50 -12.67 -15.30
C THR A 93 120.43 -12.00 -14.45
N THR A 94 120.39 -12.28 -13.14
CA THR A 94 119.41 -11.66 -12.23
C THR A 94 119.83 -10.25 -11.78
N LYS A 95 121.10 -9.88 -12.00
CA LYS A 95 121.73 -8.64 -11.51
C LYS A 95 121.67 -8.54 -9.98
N CYS A 96 121.76 -9.68 -9.30
CA CYS A 96 121.72 -9.77 -7.85
C CYS A 96 123.03 -10.36 -7.30
N PHE A 97 123.38 -9.97 -6.08
CA PHE A 97 124.37 -10.69 -5.27
C PHE A 97 123.72 -11.93 -4.68
N GLU A 98 124.39 -13.07 -4.82
CA GLU A 98 123.89 -14.35 -4.38
C GLU A 98 124.99 -15.10 -3.62
N ASP A 99 124.64 -15.67 -2.47
CA ASP A 99 125.47 -16.60 -1.71
C ASP A 99 124.85 -18.00 -1.71
N TYR A 100 125.71 -19.01 -1.62
CA TYR A 100 125.27 -20.39 -1.43
C TYR A 100 125.27 -20.72 0.07
N VAL A 101 124.08 -20.86 0.65
CA VAL A 101 123.91 -21.13 2.09
C VAL A 101 122.85 -22.22 2.28
N ASN A 102 123.14 -23.21 3.11
CA ASN A 102 122.28 -24.35 3.44
C ASN A 102 121.77 -25.11 2.20
N GLY A 103 122.63 -25.28 1.20
CA GLY A 103 122.30 -26.04 -0.01
C GLY A 103 121.50 -25.28 -1.07
N VAL A 104 121.19 -24.00 -0.86
CA VAL A 104 120.40 -23.17 -1.79
C VAL A 104 121.11 -21.86 -2.10
N TRP A 105 121.00 -21.37 -3.33
CA TRP A 105 121.41 -20.02 -3.68
C TRP A 105 120.40 -19.02 -3.12
N GLN A 106 120.82 -18.19 -2.18
CA GLN A 106 120.03 -17.11 -1.60
C GLN A 106 120.34 -15.79 -2.31
N THR A 107 119.32 -14.92 -2.42
CA THR A 107 119.49 -13.58 -2.99
C THR A 107 119.68 -12.59 -1.86
N ILE A 108 120.84 -11.93 -1.83
CA ILE A 108 121.17 -10.96 -0.78
C ILE A 108 120.64 -9.56 -1.15
N ALA A 109 120.81 -9.14 -2.39
CA ALA A 109 120.36 -7.84 -2.89
C ALA A 109 120.22 -7.84 -4.42
N CYS A 110 119.18 -7.16 -4.93
CA CYS A 110 118.93 -6.97 -6.37
C CYS A 110 118.85 -5.50 -6.74
N ASN A 111 119.28 -5.16 -7.95
CA ASN A 111 119.04 -3.83 -8.52
C ASN A 111 117.59 -3.71 -9.02
N CYS A 112 116.72 -3.11 -8.21
CA CYS A 112 115.38 -2.68 -8.60
C CYS A 112 115.42 -1.16 -8.89
N THR A 113 114.82 -0.69 -9.99
CA THR A 113 115.03 0.70 -10.45
C THR A 113 113.86 1.67 -10.19
N SER A 114 112.62 1.21 -9.94
CA SER A 114 111.50 2.06 -9.39
C SER A 114 110.20 1.28 -9.09
N SER A 115 109.40 1.83 -8.18
CA SER A 115 108.07 1.33 -7.77
C SER A 115 107.00 1.46 -8.88
N PRO A 116 105.83 0.78 -8.76
CA PRO A 116 104.74 0.83 -9.74
C PRO A 116 104.17 2.23 -9.96
N ALA A 117 103.60 2.47 -11.15
CA ALA A 117 102.96 3.74 -11.49
C ALA A 117 101.65 3.97 -10.70
N ALA A 118 101.08 5.18 -10.80
CA ALA A 118 99.80 5.51 -10.19
C ALA A 118 98.64 4.69 -10.80
N ALA A 119 97.69 4.27 -9.95
CA ALA A 119 96.49 3.57 -10.39
C ALA A 119 95.55 4.48 -11.19
N GLY A 120 94.90 3.93 -12.22
CA GLY A 120 93.85 4.62 -12.98
C GLY A 120 92.50 4.63 -12.24
N THR A 121 91.44 5.05 -12.93
CA THR A 121 90.07 5.07 -12.39
C THR A 121 89.49 3.66 -12.32
N ILE A 122 88.89 3.31 -11.18
CA ILE A 122 88.14 2.06 -11.00
C ILE A 122 86.79 2.16 -11.75
N SER A 123 86.37 1.09 -12.39
CA SER A 123 85.02 0.94 -12.96
C SER A 123 84.31 -0.30 -12.40
N GLY A 124 82.98 -0.22 -12.25
CA GLY A 124 82.15 -1.26 -11.66
C GLY A 124 80.76 -0.73 -11.28
N THR A 125 80.04 -1.46 -10.42
CA THR A 125 78.71 -1.08 -9.94
C THR A 125 78.81 -0.12 -8.75
N ALA A 126 78.28 1.10 -8.88
CA ALA A 126 78.34 2.11 -7.81
C ALA A 126 77.35 1.88 -6.65
N THR A 127 76.26 1.14 -6.89
CA THR A 127 75.24 0.83 -5.86
C THR A 127 74.95 -0.67 -5.84
N VAL A 128 75.06 -1.29 -4.67
CA VAL A 128 74.85 -2.72 -4.47
C VAL A 128 73.87 -2.99 -3.33
N CYS A 129 73.29 -4.19 -3.30
CA CYS A 129 72.41 -4.62 -2.23
C CYS A 129 73.19 -5.40 -1.15
N PRO A 130 72.75 -5.38 0.13
CA PRO A 130 73.25 -6.33 1.12
C PRO A 130 73.05 -7.77 0.62
N GLY A 131 74.08 -8.60 0.72
CA GLY A 131 74.05 -10.00 0.25
C GLY A 131 74.34 -10.18 -1.24
N GLN A 132 74.64 -9.11 -1.98
CA GLN A 132 74.91 -9.19 -3.41
C GLN A 132 76.26 -9.88 -3.69
N ASN A 133 76.19 -10.99 -4.40
CA ASN A 133 77.35 -11.81 -4.73
C ASN A 133 77.93 -11.46 -6.10
N ALA A 134 79.23 -11.70 -6.23
CA ALA A 134 79.97 -11.69 -7.49
C ALA A 134 79.90 -10.37 -8.29
N VAL A 135 80.11 -9.22 -7.64
CA VAL A 135 80.14 -7.91 -8.31
C VAL A 135 81.53 -7.63 -8.88
N LEU A 136 81.62 -7.39 -10.18
CA LEU A 136 82.89 -7.17 -10.88
C LEU A 136 83.35 -5.70 -10.77
N TYR A 137 84.62 -5.51 -10.42
CA TYR A 137 85.31 -4.22 -10.51
C TYR A 137 86.62 -4.36 -11.25
N ASN A 138 87.03 -3.33 -11.98
CA ASN A 138 88.28 -3.32 -12.73
C ASN A 138 88.96 -1.95 -12.70
N VAL A 139 90.26 -1.95 -12.98
CA VAL A 139 91.10 -0.76 -13.21
C VAL A 139 91.95 -1.00 -14.47
N PRO A 140 92.32 0.04 -15.24
CA PRO A 140 93.34 -0.11 -16.28
C PRO A 140 94.64 -0.70 -15.72
N ALA A 141 95.37 -1.48 -16.53
CA ALA A 141 96.62 -2.11 -16.09
C ALA A 141 97.65 -1.05 -15.63
N ILE A 142 98.14 -1.19 -14.40
CA ILE A 142 99.11 -0.30 -13.79
C ILE A 142 100.51 -0.67 -14.30
N ALA A 143 101.18 0.28 -14.95
CA ALA A 143 102.53 0.06 -15.47
C ALA A 143 103.48 -0.36 -14.33
N ARG A 144 104.24 -1.43 -14.58
CA ARG A 144 105.26 -2.00 -13.67
C ARG A 144 104.71 -2.64 -12.40
N ALA A 145 103.40 -2.82 -12.27
CA ALA A 145 102.80 -3.64 -11.23
C ALA A 145 102.90 -5.12 -11.62
N THR A 146 103.35 -5.96 -10.69
CA THR A 146 103.32 -7.43 -10.83
C THR A 146 102.14 -8.05 -10.09
N SER A 147 101.51 -7.31 -9.16
CA SER A 147 100.27 -7.68 -8.48
C SER A 147 99.50 -6.42 -8.05
N TYR A 148 98.25 -6.59 -7.62
CA TYR A 148 97.34 -5.53 -7.19
C TYR A 148 96.84 -5.82 -5.78
N THR A 149 96.84 -4.80 -4.93
CA THR A 149 96.21 -4.87 -3.62
C THR A 149 94.99 -3.99 -3.62
N TRP A 150 93.82 -4.62 -3.49
CA TRP A 150 92.52 -3.95 -3.42
C TRP A 150 92.08 -3.84 -1.98
N THR A 151 91.52 -2.70 -1.60
CA THR A 151 90.95 -2.50 -0.27
C THR A 151 89.57 -1.88 -0.36
N TYR A 152 88.68 -2.32 0.52
CA TYR A 152 87.35 -1.76 0.67
C TYR A 152 87.21 -1.19 2.08
N SER A 153 86.82 0.07 2.20
CA SER A 153 86.73 0.74 3.51
C SER A 153 85.44 0.43 4.28
N GLY A 154 84.42 -0.14 3.62
CA GLY A 154 83.21 -0.60 4.28
C GLY A 154 83.39 -1.98 4.92
N THR A 155 82.44 -2.38 5.77
CA THR A 155 82.43 -3.70 6.40
C THR A 155 81.61 -4.70 5.58
N GLY A 156 81.85 -6.00 5.78
CA GLY A 156 81.03 -7.07 5.20
C GLY A 156 81.25 -7.33 3.70
N ALA A 157 82.32 -6.83 3.10
CA ALA A 157 82.70 -7.19 1.72
C ALA A 157 83.91 -8.15 1.72
N PHE A 158 83.89 -9.13 0.82
CA PHE A 158 84.98 -10.07 0.59
C PHE A 158 85.47 -9.94 -0.86
N ILE A 159 86.76 -9.63 -1.03
CA ILE A 159 87.38 -9.40 -2.34
C ILE A 159 88.10 -10.66 -2.80
N VAL A 160 87.86 -11.08 -4.04
CA VAL A 160 88.50 -12.22 -4.69
C VAL A 160 89.30 -11.74 -5.91
N GLY A 161 90.60 -12.06 -5.91
CA GLY A 161 91.54 -11.74 -6.98
C GLY A 161 92.58 -10.69 -6.57
N SER A 162 93.70 -10.67 -7.31
CA SER A 162 94.84 -9.76 -7.10
C SER A 162 95.40 -9.21 -8.42
N THR A 163 94.54 -9.16 -9.45
CA THR A 163 94.87 -8.60 -10.78
C THR A 163 94.19 -7.23 -10.95
N ASN A 164 94.23 -6.68 -12.16
CA ASN A 164 93.55 -5.44 -12.52
C ASN A 164 92.02 -5.58 -12.63
N ALA A 165 91.47 -6.77 -12.39
CA ALA A 165 90.04 -7.02 -12.24
C ALA A 165 89.79 -7.94 -11.04
N ILE A 166 88.78 -7.61 -10.24
CA ILE A 166 88.42 -8.36 -9.02
C ILE A 166 86.91 -8.58 -8.94
N ILE A 167 86.53 -9.59 -8.17
CA ILE A 167 85.14 -9.86 -7.82
C ILE A 167 84.94 -9.54 -6.34
N VAL A 168 83.88 -8.82 -5.99
CA VAL A 168 83.52 -8.47 -4.62
C VAL A 168 82.19 -9.12 -4.25
N TYR A 169 82.16 -9.79 -3.10
CA TYR A 169 80.97 -10.38 -2.49
C TYR A 169 80.56 -9.54 -1.29
N PHE A 170 79.35 -8.99 -1.29
CA PHE A 170 78.81 -8.21 -0.18
C PHE A 170 77.93 -9.10 0.69
N SER A 171 78.18 -9.16 1.99
CA SER A 171 77.35 -9.88 2.96
C SER A 171 76.03 -9.17 3.20
N GLY A 172 75.08 -9.84 3.85
CA GLY A 172 73.79 -9.24 4.27
C GLY A 172 73.93 -8.08 5.28
N THR A 173 75.11 -7.88 5.85
CA THR A 173 75.44 -6.78 6.77
C THR A 173 76.46 -5.79 6.18
N ALA A 174 76.72 -5.86 4.87
CA ALA A 174 77.68 -4.98 4.24
C ALA A 174 77.29 -3.51 4.38
N THR A 175 78.26 -2.64 4.64
CA THR A 175 78.05 -1.18 4.72
C THR A 175 78.67 -0.50 3.51
N SER A 176 78.15 0.67 3.12
CA SER A 176 78.75 1.53 2.11
C SER A 176 80.21 1.87 2.46
N GLY A 177 81.04 2.06 1.44
CA GLY A 177 82.46 2.33 1.58
C GLY A 177 83.10 2.61 0.23
N ASN A 178 84.40 2.91 0.26
CA ASN A 178 85.19 3.22 -0.92
C ASN A 178 86.07 2.03 -1.27
N LEU A 179 86.08 1.65 -2.55
CA LEU A 179 87.02 0.69 -3.10
C LEU A 179 88.25 1.44 -3.62
N THR A 180 89.44 0.98 -3.26
CA THR A 180 90.73 1.52 -3.74
C THR A 180 91.67 0.40 -4.15
N VAL A 181 92.67 0.74 -4.98
CA VAL A 181 93.67 -0.21 -5.47
C VAL A 181 95.06 0.42 -5.56
N ILE A 182 96.08 -0.37 -5.23
CA ILE A 182 97.50 -0.07 -5.49
C ILE A 182 98.12 -1.18 -6.35
N GLY A 183 99.06 -0.81 -7.23
CA GLY A 183 99.97 -1.76 -7.86
C GLY A 183 101.16 -2.06 -6.96
N THR A 184 101.63 -3.31 -6.93
CA THR A 184 102.78 -3.74 -6.12
C THR A 184 103.83 -4.45 -6.98
N ASN A 185 105.12 -4.24 -6.67
CA ASN A 185 106.25 -4.98 -7.22
C ASN A 185 107.40 -5.11 -6.20
N ALA A 186 108.52 -5.71 -6.59
CA ALA A 186 109.68 -5.90 -5.71
C ALA A 186 110.32 -4.59 -5.19
N CYS A 187 110.05 -3.45 -5.83
CA CYS A 187 110.48 -2.11 -5.41
C CYS A 187 109.50 -1.42 -4.44
N GLY A 188 108.39 -2.06 -4.08
CA GLY A 188 107.37 -1.51 -3.18
C GLY A 188 106.05 -1.20 -3.88
N ASN A 189 105.26 -0.33 -3.25
CA ASN A 189 103.89 0.01 -3.64
C ASN A 189 103.83 1.28 -4.50
N GLY A 190 102.96 1.29 -5.51
CA GLY A 190 102.63 2.50 -6.27
C GLY A 190 101.64 3.42 -5.54
N THR A 191 101.24 4.50 -6.20
CA THR A 191 100.23 5.43 -5.67
C THR A 191 98.84 4.80 -5.68
N VAL A 192 98.09 4.97 -4.57
CA VAL A 192 96.70 4.52 -4.44
C VAL A 192 95.78 5.23 -5.43
N SER A 193 94.80 4.50 -5.96
CA SER A 193 93.75 5.06 -6.79
C SER A 193 92.94 6.11 -6.03
N ALA A 194 92.19 6.94 -6.77
CA ALA A 194 91.09 7.69 -6.17
C ALA A 194 90.04 6.73 -5.57
N ASP A 195 89.30 7.21 -4.58
CA ASP A 195 88.20 6.50 -3.95
C ASP A 195 87.08 6.24 -4.97
N TYR A 196 86.71 4.97 -5.14
CA TYR A 196 85.50 4.58 -5.86
C TYR A 196 84.39 4.29 -4.85
N ALA A 197 83.44 5.23 -4.71
CA ALA A 197 82.36 5.12 -3.74
C ALA A 197 81.35 4.04 -4.15
N ILE A 198 81.14 3.06 -3.26
CA ILE A 198 80.12 2.02 -3.38
C ILE A 198 79.08 2.24 -2.29
N ALA A 199 77.84 2.49 -2.72
CA ALA A 199 76.71 2.59 -1.82
C ALA A 199 76.05 1.21 -1.63
N VAL A 200 76.02 0.70 -0.40
CA VAL A 200 75.21 -0.48 -0.06
C VAL A 200 73.81 0.01 0.33
N ASN A 201 72.83 -0.16 -0.57
CA ASN A 201 71.47 0.34 -0.37
C ASN A 201 70.60 -0.72 0.32
N SER A 202 70.30 -0.52 1.61
CA SER A 202 69.41 -1.37 2.41
C SER A 202 68.03 -0.76 2.65
N THR A 203 67.74 0.39 2.03
CA THR A 203 66.53 1.16 2.31
C THR A 203 65.32 0.54 1.63
N ALA A 204 64.37 0.04 2.43
CA ALA A 204 63.08 -0.42 1.94
C ALA A 204 62.20 0.74 1.45
N PRO A 205 61.35 0.51 0.43
CA PRO A 205 60.35 1.49 0.04
C PRO A 205 59.45 1.84 1.23
N ASN A 206 59.26 3.13 1.51
CA ASN A 206 58.40 3.56 2.61
C ASN A 206 57.00 3.87 2.10
N ILE A 207 56.00 3.04 2.43
CA ILE A 207 54.59 3.28 2.10
C ILE A 207 53.98 4.23 3.17
N THR A 208 53.66 5.47 2.77
CA THR A 208 53.02 6.47 3.64
C THR A 208 51.51 6.57 3.45
N GLY A 209 51.00 6.18 2.28
CA GLY A 209 49.57 6.15 1.97
C GLY A 209 49.12 4.74 1.67
N GLN A 210 48.20 4.22 2.51
CA GLN A 210 47.58 2.92 2.33
C GLN A 210 46.37 3.03 1.38
N PRO A 211 46.03 1.95 0.63
CA PRO A 211 44.82 1.94 -0.16
C PRO A 211 43.58 1.97 0.75
N VAL A 212 42.54 2.66 0.32
CA VAL A 212 41.29 2.81 1.07
C VAL A 212 40.20 1.96 0.43
N SER A 213 39.32 1.37 1.23
CA SER A 213 38.16 0.62 0.72
C SER A 213 37.28 1.48 -0.17
N VAL A 214 36.74 0.87 -1.22
CA VAL A 214 35.87 1.53 -2.20
C VAL A 214 34.55 0.77 -2.33
N ASN A 215 33.47 1.53 -2.44
CA ASN A 215 32.13 1.01 -2.65
C ASN A 215 31.63 1.50 -4.01
N THR A 216 31.03 0.60 -4.80
CA THR A 216 30.44 0.93 -6.10
C THR A 216 29.21 0.06 -6.37
N CYS A 217 28.48 0.38 -7.43
CA CYS A 217 27.36 -0.41 -7.92
C CYS A 217 27.80 -1.41 -8.98
N LEU A 218 27.09 -2.53 -9.11
CA LEU A 218 27.32 -3.51 -10.15
C LEU A 218 27.29 -2.86 -11.54
N GLY A 219 28.39 -2.95 -12.30
CA GLY A 219 28.48 -2.30 -13.61
C GLY A 219 28.60 -0.77 -13.57
N GLY A 220 28.83 -0.17 -12.39
CA GLY A 220 29.15 1.24 -12.24
C GLY A 220 30.46 1.65 -12.92
N GLY A 221 30.82 2.93 -12.81
CA GLY A 221 32.06 3.45 -13.40
C GLY A 221 33.34 2.84 -12.82
N ALA A 222 34.48 3.22 -13.39
CA ALA A 222 35.78 2.77 -12.91
C ALA A 222 36.05 3.23 -11.47
N VAL A 223 36.62 2.35 -10.66
CA VAL A 223 37.10 2.64 -9.30
C VAL A 223 38.62 2.48 -9.25
N SER A 224 39.26 3.09 -8.24
CA SER A 224 40.72 3.01 -8.11
C SER A 224 41.19 2.81 -6.67
N TYR A 225 42.32 2.12 -6.53
CA TYR A 225 43.08 2.02 -5.29
C TYR A 225 44.42 2.69 -5.48
N THR A 226 44.81 3.56 -4.56
CA THR A 226 46.06 4.32 -4.63
C THR A 226 46.97 3.98 -3.46
N VAL A 227 48.27 3.97 -3.71
CA VAL A 227 49.31 3.94 -2.67
C VAL A 227 50.26 5.11 -2.85
N THR A 228 50.75 5.66 -1.75
CA THR A 228 51.83 6.67 -1.76
C THR A 228 53.08 6.06 -1.14
N ALA A 229 54.19 6.03 -1.88
CA ALA A 229 55.45 5.44 -1.44
C ALA A 229 56.67 6.20 -1.98
N SER A 230 57.83 6.08 -1.33
CA SER A 230 59.12 6.67 -1.74
C SER A 230 60.25 5.64 -1.76
N GLY A 231 61.22 5.74 -2.69
CA GLY A 231 62.44 4.90 -2.69
C GLY A 231 62.74 4.02 -3.93
N GLY A 232 62.50 4.50 -5.16
CA GLY A 232 62.86 3.80 -6.42
C GLY A 232 61.88 2.66 -6.77
N LEU A 233 60.75 3.01 -7.38
CA LEU A 233 59.49 2.29 -7.19
C LEU A 233 59.08 1.48 -8.43
N THR A 234 58.97 0.17 -8.26
CA THR A 234 58.09 -0.66 -9.11
C THR A 234 56.92 -1.15 -8.27
N TYR A 235 55.76 -1.28 -8.89
CA TYR A 235 54.52 -1.68 -8.21
C TYR A 235 54.01 -3.01 -8.76
N GLN A 236 53.42 -3.80 -7.89
CA GLN A 236 52.67 -4.99 -8.27
C GLN A 236 51.43 -5.08 -7.37
N TRP A 237 50.26 -4.80 -7.94
CA TRP A 237 49.00 -5.00 -7.23
C TRP A 237 48.67 -6.48 -7.08
N GLN A 238 48.10 -6.82 -5.94
CA GLN A 238 47.62 -8.14 -5.59
C GLN A 238 46.16 -8.08 -5.12
N GLU A 239 45.38 -9.10 -5.46
CA GLU A 239 44.00 -9.27 -5.01
C GLU A 239 43.89 -10.48 -4.06
N PHE A 240 42.91 -10.44 -3.18
CA PHE A 240 42.55 -11.52 -2.27
C PHE A 240 41.06 -11.83 -2.37
N GLY A 241 40.73 -12.92 -3.06
CA GLY A 241 39.45 -13.63 -2.90
C GLY A 241 39.55 -14.71 -1.82
N ILE A 242 40.56 -15.58 -1.94
CA ILE A 242 40.88 -16.66 -0.98
C ILE A 242 42.36 -16.67 -0.56
N SER A 243 43.24 -16.20 -1.45
CA SER A 243 44.68 -16.07 -1.27
C SER A 243 45.17 -14.85 -2.06
N TRP A 244 46.35 -14.35 -1.73
CA TRP A 244 46.94 -13.20 -2.43
C TRP A 244 47.53 -13.64 -3.77
N ASN A 245 47.01 -13.09 -4.86
CA ASN A 245 47.46 -13.35 -6.22
C ASN A 245 47.86 -12.05 -6.92
N ASN A 246 48.87 -12.09 -7.80
CA ASN A 246 49.26 -10.93 -8.60
C ASN A 246 48.18 -10.59 -9.63
N VAL A 247 47.80 -9.33 -9.68
CA VAL A 247 46.87 -8.81 -10.68
C VAL A 247 47.65 -8.48 -11.96
N ALA A 248 47.14 -8.91 -13.11
CA ALA A 248 47.67 -8.58 -14.42
C ALA A 248 46.80 -7.52 -15.12
N ASN A 249 47.37 -6.75 -16.06
CA ASN A 249 46.60 -5.84 -16.91
C ASN A 249 45.75 -6.65 -17.90
N ALA A 250 44.60 -7.13 -17.43
CA ALA A 250 43.66 -7.95 -18.19
C ALA A 250 42.24 -7.86 -17.58
N GLY A 251 41.22 -8.08 -18.40
CA GLY A 251 39.83 -8.04 -17.97
C GLY A 251 39.46 -6.66 -17.42
N VAL A 252 39.03 -6.61 -16.16
CA VAL A 252 38.62 -5.37 -15.48
C VAL A 252 39.78 -4.57 -14.91
N TYR A 253 40.98 -5.12 -14.89
CA TYR A 253 42.14 -4.53 -14.23
C TYR A 253 43.04 -3.77 -15.19
N SER A 254 43.42 -2.56 -14.81
CA SER A 254 44.41 -1.74 -15.51
C SER A 254 45.29 -0.98 -14.52
N ASN A 255 46.45 -0.52 -14.99
CA ASN A 255 47.45 0.21 -14.19
C ASN A 255 48.04 -0.61 -13.01
N VAL A 256 48.05 -1.94 -13.11
CA VAL A 256 48.46 -2.88 -12.03
C VAL A 256 49.94 -2.78 -11.62
N ASN A 257 50.76 -2.10 -12.41
CA ASN A 257 52.19 -1.85 -12.13
C ASN A 257 52.50 -0.38 -11.84
N THR A 258 51.48 0.40 -11.46
CA THR A 258 51.63 1.81 -11.07
C THR A 258 51.19 2.03 -9.62
N ALA A 259 51.39 3.25 -9.11
CA ALA A 259 50.90 3.66 -7.80
C ALA A 259 49.36 3.60 -7.67
N THR A 260 48.63 3.50 -8.78
CA THR A 260 47.16 3.47 -8.82
C THR A 260 46.66 2.26 -9.60
N LEU A 261 45.97 1.33 -8.93
CA LEU A 261 45.19 0.29 -9.60
C LEU A 261 43.86 0.88 -10.06
N THR A 262 43.40 0.52 -11.26
CA THR A 262 42.07 0.86 -11.76
C THR A 262 41.27 -0.41 -12.05
N ILE A 263 40.03 -0.45 -11.60
CA ILE A 263 39.07 -1.54 -11.85
C ILE A 263 37.87 -0.95 -12.60
N THR A 264 37.72 -1.29 -13.88
CA THR A 264 36.62 -0.80 -14.72
C THR A 264 35.40 -1.69 -14.62
N ASN A 265 34.22 -1.10 -14.38
CA ASN A 265 32.92 -1.80 -14.28
C ASN A 265 32.98 -3.11 -13.47
N PRO A 266 33.29 -3.05 -12.17
CA PRO A 266 33.54 -4.24 -11.38
C PRO A 266 32.32 -5.19 -11.36
N PRO A 267 32.50 -6.49 -11.71
CA PRO A 267 31.43 -7.47 -11.68
C PRO A 267 31.14 -7.93 -10.24
N ALA A 268 29.97 -8.53 -10.02
CA ALA A 268 29.51 -8.99 -8.71
C ALA A 268 30.47 -10.00 -8.06
N GLY A 269 31.20 -10.79 -8.86
CA GLY A 269 32.16 -11.79 -8.38
C GLY A 269 33.36 -11.21 -7.63
N LEU A 270 33.63 -9.90 -7.75
CA LEU A 270 34.69 -9.22 -7.01
C LEU A 270 34.21 -8.60 -5.68
N ASN A 271 32.93 -8.77 -5.33
CA ASN A 271 32.43 -8.27 -4.06
C ASN A 271 33.20 -8.89 -2.88
N ALA A 272 33.61 -8.05 -1.94
CA ALA A 272 34.44 -8.38 -0.78
C ALA A 272 35.90 -8.77 -1.07
N TYR A 273 36.37 -8.66 -2.32
CA TYR A 273 37.79 -8.85 -2.62
C TYR A 273 38.62 -7.76 -1.95
N LYS A 274 39.82 -8.11 -1.48
CA LYS A 274 40.77 -7.14 -0.90
C LYS A 274 41.93 -6.89 -1.84
N TYR A 275 42.50 -5.69 -1.77
CA TYR A 275 43.60 -5.26 -2.62
C TYR A 275 44.77 -4.77 -1.78
N ARG A 276 45.97 -5.12 -2.22
CA ARG A 276 47.23 -4.63 -1.66
C ARG A 276 48.25 -4.39 -2.75
N CYS A 277 49.22 -3.54 -2.49
CA CYS A 277 50.32 -3.27 -3.41
C CYS A 277 51.64 -3.76 -2.81
N VAL A 278 52.39 -4.52 -3.60
CA VAL A 278 53.81 -4.79 -3.34
C VAL A 278 54.61 -3.69 -4.03
N VAL A 279 55.34 -2.91 -3.24
CA VAL A 279 56.22 -1.85 -3.72
C VAL A 279 57.65 -2.34 -3.61
N SER A 280 58.34 -2.46 -4.73
CA SER A 280 59.71 -2.96 -4.79
C SER A 280 60.68 -1.82 -5.06
N GLY A 281 61.68 -1.72 -4.17
CA GLY A 281 62.84 -0.86 -4.29
C GLY A 281 63.96 -1.53 -5.07
N ALA A 282 65.12 -0.86 -5.17
CA ALA A 282 66.30 -1.42 -5.82
C ALA A 282 66.77 -2.76 -5.22
N CYS A 283 66.56 -2.98 -3.92
CA CYS A 283 67.10 -4.12 -3.18
C CYS A 283 66.09 -4.88 -2.31
N THR A 284 64.98 -4.25 -1.93
CA THR A 284 64.02 -4.78 -0.95
C THR A 284 62.60 -4.33 -1.30
N SER A 285 61.59 -5.08 -0.85
CA SER A 285 60.18 -4.75 -1.07
C SER A 285 59.45 -4.39 0.23
N SER A 286 58.33 -3.71 0.10
CA SER A 286 57.38 -3.42 1.19
C SER A 286 55.96 -3.66 0.67
N ILE A 287 55.07 -4.09 1.56
CA ILE A 287 53.70 -4.49 1.22
C ILE A 287 52.75 -3.57 1.96
N SER A 288 51.72 -3.05 1.28
CA SER A 288 50.65 -2.31 1.93
C SER A 288 49.82 -3.20 2.88
N ASP A 289 49.04 -2.61 3.77
CA ASP A 289 48.34 -3.33 4.85
C ASP A 289 47.39 -4.48 4.40
N GLY A 290 46.89 -4.40 3.16
CA GLY A 290 45.98 -5.38 2.57
C GLY A 290 44.57 -5.35 3.15
N LEU A 291 44.14 -4.20 3.67
CA LEU A 291 42.82 -4.02 4.27
C LEU A 291 41.79 -3.39 3.32
N ALA A 292 42.24 -2.79 2.21
CA ALA A 292 41.37 -2.13 1.24
C ALA A 292 40.44 -3.14 0.57
N THR A 293 39.14 -3.03 0.84
CA THR A 293 38.11 -3.95 0.33
C THR A 293 37.33 -3.30 -0.81
N LEU A 294 36.92 -4.09 -1.80
CA LEU A 294 35.96 -3.68 -2.83
C LEU A 294 34.57 -4.17 -2.43
N THR A 295 33.63 -3.25 -2.31
CA THR A 295 32.21 -3.60 -2.15
C THR A 295 31.46 -3.28 -3.42
N VAL A 296 30.92 -4.31 -4.08
CA VAL A 296 30.08 -4.19 -5.29
C VAL A 296 28.64 -4.44 -4.87
N ASN A 297 27.85 -3.37 -4.79
CA ASN A 297 26.46 -3.44 -4.37
C ASN A 297 25.54 -3.80 -5.57
N PRO A 298 24.55 -4.66 -5.38
CA PRO A 298 23.63 -5.04 -6.45
C PRO A 298 22.76 -3.86 -6.90
N ILE A 299 22.39 -3.85 -8.19
CA ILE A 299 21.39 -2.90 -8.72
C ILE A 299 20.00 -3.51 -8.50
N PRO A 300 19.06 -2.78 -7.88
CA PRO A 300 17.70 -3.26 -7.69
C PRO A 300 16.89 -3.25 -8.98
N SER A 301 15.95 -4.18 -9.10
CA SER A 301 14.94 -4.22 -10.16
C SER A 301 13.55 -4.39 -9.55
N VAL A 302 12.56 -3.62 -10.01
CA VAL A 302 11.16 -3.75 -9.54
C VAL A 302 10.61 -5.10 -9.99
N THR A 303 9.89 -5.80 -9.10
CA THR A 303 9.34 -7.15 -9.35
C THR A 303 7.80 -7.21 -9.36
N ASN A 304 7.13 -6.08 -9.24
CA ASN A 304 5.67 -5.98 -9.32
C ASN A 304 5.10 -6.34 -10.70
N SER A 305 3.81 -6.68 -10.74
CA SER A 305 3.06 -6.77 -12.00
C SER A 305 3.00 -5.41 -12.69
N ALA A 306 3.05 -5.42 -14.03
CA ALA A 306 2.99 -4.21 -14.84
C ALA A 306 1.63 -3.48 -14.77
N THR A 307 0.56 -4.16 -14.34
CA THR A 307 -0.81 -3.60 -14.37
C THR A 307 -1.65 -3.97 -13.15
N SER A 308 -2.60 -3.09 -12.83
CA SER A 308 -3.68 -3.31 -11.87
C SER A 308 -4.93 -2.54 -12.31
N THR A 309 -6.12 -3.03 -11.97
CA THR A 309 -7.40 -2.38 -12.28
C THR A 309 -8.17 -2.10 -10.99
N ILE A 310 -8.74 -0.91 -10.87
CA ILE A 310 -9.53 -0.46 -9.71
C ILE A 310 -10.77 0.32 -10.13
N CYS A 311 -11.65 0.61 -9.18
CA CYS A 311 -12.81 1.49 -9.39
C CYS A 311 -12.48 2.95 -9.08
N SER A 312 -13.17 3.87 -9.74
CA SER A 312 -13.10 5.30 -9.44
C SER A 312 -13.44 5.57 -7.97
N GLY A 313 -12.62 6.40 -7.31
CA GLY A 313 -12.75 6.73 -5.90
C GLY A 313 -12.07 5.75 -4.94
N THR A 314 -11.39 4.72 -5.46
CA THR A 314 -10.59 3.77 -4.66
C THR A 314 -9.09 3.96 -4.89
N SER A 315 -8.28 3.33 -4.04
CA SER A 315 -6.83 3.30 -4.15
C SER A 315 -6.32 1.89 -4.49
N PRO A 316 -5.20 1.77 -5.24
CA PRO A 316 -4.71 0.46 -5.68
C PRO A 316 -4.04 -0.37 -4.58
N ASN A 317 -3.69 0.24 -3.44
CA ASN A 317 -2.94 -0.38 -2.33
C ASN A 317 -1.77 -1.26 -2.81
N LEU A 318 -1.02 -0.75 -3.77
CA LEU A 318 0.02 -1.50 -4.46
C LEU A 318 1.31 -1.46 -3.65
N THR A 319 1.68 -2.57 -3.03
CA THR A 319 2.97 -2.71 -2.33
C THR A 319 4.08 -2.95 -3.35
N LEU A 320 5.10 -2.10 -3.35
CA LEU A 320 6.25 -2.18 -4.25
C LEU A 320 7.27 -3.20 -3.74
N THR A 321 7.77 -4.03 -4.65
CA THR A 321 8.75 -5.08 -4.38
C THR A 321 9.93 -4.99 -5.34
N SER A 322 11.10 -5.40 -4.89
CA SER A 322 12.33 -5.38 -5.69
C SER A 322 13.18 -6.63 -5.45
N SER A 323 14.08 -6.94 -6.38
CA SER A 323 15.04 -8.05 -6.31
C SER A 323 16.03 -7.96 -5.13
N VAL A 324 16.23 -6.77 -4.57
CA VAL A 324 16.99 -6.53 -3.33
C VAL A 324 16.29 -5.48 -2.47
N PRO A 325 16.52 -5.43 -1.14
CA PRO A 325 15.95 -4.40 -0.28
C PRO A 325 16.20 -2.99 -0.80
N SER A 326 15.14 -2.21 -0.99
CA SER A 326 15.18 -0.93 -1.70
C SER A 326 14.20 0.08 -1.14
N ASN A 327 14.54 1.36 -1.26
CA ASN A 327 13.61 2.48 -1.17
C ASN A 327 13.06 2.76 -2.58
N PHE A 328 11.83 3.25 -2.69
CA PHE A 328 11.22 3.56 -3.98
C PHE A 328 10.79 5.03 -4.05
N GLU A 329 11.01 5.63 -5.21
CA GLU A 329 10.42 6.91 -5.60
C GLU A 329 9.68 6.71 -6.93
N TRP A 330 8.64 7.50 -7.18
CA TRP A 330 7.91 7.44 -8.44
C TRP A 330 7.50 8.81 -8.93
N THR A 331 7.46 8.94 -10.25
CA THR A 331 6.88 10.08 -10.96
C THR A 331 5.63 9.66 -11.72
N ILE A 332 4.78 10.63 -12.05
CA ILE A 332 3.59 10.38 -12.87
C ILE A 332 3.98 10.38 -14.36
N GLY A 333 3.60 9.31 -15.05
CA GLY A 333 3.73 9.17 -16.50
C GLY A 333 2.46 9.63 -17.22
N THR A 334 2.04 8.88 -18.24
CA THR A 334 0.83 9.19 -19.01
C THR A 334 -0.44 8.99 -18.19
N ILE A 335 -1.36 9.95 -18.27
CA ILE A 335 -2.74 9.84 -17.77
C ILE A 335 -3.70 9.85 -18.96
N THR A 336 -4.61 8.87 -19.02
CA THR A 336 -5.68 8.80 -20.03
C THR A 336 -7.05 8.90 -19.35
N GLY A 337 -8.07 9.42 -20.04
CA GLY A 337 -9.41 9.54 -19.47
C GLY A 337 -9.53 10.56 -18.32
N GLY A 338 -8.58 11.49 -18.19
CA GLY A 338 -8.65 12.60 -17.24
C GLY A 338 -8.66 12.19 -15.77
N ILE A 339 -8.01 11.07 -15.41
CA ILE A 339 -7.92 10.61 -14.02
C ILE A 339 -7.28 11.69 -13.14
N THR A 340 -7.83 11.88 -11.94
CA THR A 340 -7.33 12.81 -10.92
C THR A 340 -6.90 12.05 -9.66
N GLY A 341 -6.12 12.70 -8.78
CA GLY A 341 -5.63 12.14 -7.52
C GLY A 341 -4.31 11.38 -7.59
N ALA A 342 -3.66 11.38 -8.77
CA ALA A 342 -2.33 10.81 -8.97
C ALA A 342 -1.24 11.87 -8.79
N ASP A 343 -0.29 11.60 -7.90
CA ASP A 343 0.83 12.48 -7.54
C ASP A 343 2.15 11.70 -7.45
N ALA A 344 3.25 12.40 -7.72
CA ALA A 344 4.59 11.86 -7.49
C ALA A 344 4.83 11.63 -5.99
N GLY A 345 5.67 10.65 -5.64
CA GLY A 345 5.87 10.29 -4.25
C GLY A 345 6.99 9.29 -4.01
N SER A 346 7.11 8.86 -2.76
CA SER A 346 8.11 7.92 -2.28
C SER A 346 7.53 7.00 -1.23
N GLY A 347 8.07 5.79 -1.10
CA GLY A 347 7.66 4.82 -0.07
C GLY A 347 7.47 3.41 -0.62
N ALA A 348 7.08 2.47 0.24
CA ALA A 348 6.90 1.08 -0.15
C ALA A 348 5.53 0.76 -0.76
N THR A 349 4.61 1.72 -0.83
CA THR A 349 3.23 1.47 -1.28
C THR A 349 2.68 2.67 -2.05
N ILE A 350 2.08 2.41 -3.20
CA ILE A 350 1.27 3.39 -3.94
C ILE A 350 -0.19 3.17 -3.54
N ASN A 351 -0.73 4.09 -2.75
CA ASN A 351 -2.09 3.98 -2.20
C ASN A 351 -2.88 5.30 -2.27
N GLN A 352 -2.75 6.00 -3.40
CA GLN A 352 -3.47 7.24 -3.66
C GLN A 352 -4.87 6.92 -4.19
N THR A 353 -5.86 7.72 -3.80
CA THR A 353 -7.24 7.60 -4.28
C THR A 353 -7.34 8.17 -5.68
N LEU A 354 -7.71 7.34 -6.65
CA LEU A 354 -7.81 7.75 -8.05
C LEU A 354 -9.27 7.91 -8.46
N THR A 355 -9.59 9.05 -9.08
CA THR A 355 -10.95 9.35 -9.54
C THR A 355 -10.98 9.44 -11.06
N ASN A 356 -11.79 8.57 -11.68
CA ASN A 356 -12.19 8.68 -13.08
C ASN A 356 -13.47 9.54 -13.17
N PRO A 357 -13.40 10.75 -13.76
CA PRO A 357 -14.55 11.63 -13.91
C PRO A 357 -15.40 11.33 -15.16
N ASN A 358 -14.95 10.42 -16.03
CA ASN A 358 -15.59 10.14 -17.31
C ASN A 358 -16.42 8.84 -17.27
N THR A 359 -17.08 8.53 -18.39
CA THR A 359 -17.89 7.31 -18.58
C THR A 359 -17.16 6.22 -19.37
N THR A 360 -15.84 6.37 -19.57
CA THR A 360 -14.98 5.38 -20.21
C THR A 360 -13.80 5.07 -19.29
N THR A 361 -13.26 3.88 -19.42
CA THR A 361 -12.06 3.47 -18.66
C THR A 361 -10.88 4.38 -18.99
N GLY A 362 -10.17 4.82 -17.95
CA GLY A 362 -8.93 5.60 -18.06
C GLY A 362 -7.78 4.92 -17.33
N SER A 363 -6.58 5.49 -17.39
CA SER A 363 -5.40 4.91 -16.76
C SER A 363 -4.40 5.96 -16.26
N VAL A 364 -3.59 5.58 -15.28
CA VAL A 364 -2.47 6.35 -14.74
C VAL A 364 -1.22 5.48 -14.78
N GLN A 365 -0.13 6.02 -15.32
CA GLN A 365 1.18 5.39 -15.23
C GLN A 365 2.00 5.94 -14.05
N TYR A 366 2.54 5.04 -13.25
CA TYR A 366 3.54 5.32 -12.23
C TYR A 366 4.90 4.83 -12.72
N ILE A 367 5.87 5.74 -12.83
CA ILE A 367 7.24 5.43 -13.25
C ILE A 367 8.07 5.29 -11.97
N VAL A 368 8.25 4.05 -11.51
CA VAL A 368 8.86 3.70 -10.23
C VAL A 368 10.37 3.49 -10.41
N THR A 369 11.18 4.19 -9.63
CA THR A 369 12.64 4.04 -9.58
C THR A 369 13.04 3.47 -8.22
N PRO A 370 13.54 2.23 -8.12
CA PRO A 370 14.06 1.66 -6.88
C PRO A 370 15.50 2.11 -6.63
N THR A 371 15.86 2.31 -5.37
CA THR A 371 17.24 2.56 -4.93
C THR A 371 17.58 1.60 -3.80
N SER A 372 18.65 0.81 -3.96
CA SER A 372 19.05 -0.21 -2.98
C SER A 372 19.35 0.43 -1.63
N SER A 373 18.84 -0.15 -0.55
CA SER A 373 19.12 0.32 0.81
C SER A 373 20.60 0.14 1.18
N THR A 374 21.29 -0.79 0.53
CA THR A 374 22.74 -0.98 0.65
C THR A 374 23.45 -0.43 -0.58
N GLY A 375 24.39 0.49 -0.36
CA GLY A 375 25.21 1.08 -1.43
C GLY A 375 24.56 2.15 -2.29
N SER A 376 23.26 2.47 -2.06
CA SER A 376 22.54 3.53 -2.78
C SER A 376 22.53 3.39 -4.31
N CYS A 377 22.52 2.14 -4.80
CA CYS A 377 22.49 1.86 -6.23
C CYS A 377 21.08 2.09 -6.80
N VAL A 378 20.99 2.99 -7.78
CA VAL A 378 19.74 3.32 -8.47
C VAL A 378 19.46 2.27 -9.54
N GLY A 379 18.28 1.67 -9.48
CA GLY A 379 17.77 0.72 -10.46
C GLY A 379 17.13 1.39 -11.67
N ALA A 380 16.85 0.59 -12.69
CA ALA A 380 16.11 1.07 -13.85
C ALA A 380 14.67 1.44 -13.47
N ALA A 381 14.16 2.52 -14.04
CA ALA A 381 12.76 2.92 -13.88
C ALA A 381 11.83 1.85 -14.50
N PHE A 382 10.77 1.51 -13.77
CA PHE A 382 9.76 0.53 -14.17
C PHE A 382 8.38 1.20 -14.21
N THR A 383 7.63 0.99 -15.29
CA THR A 383 6.31 1.60 -15.46
C THR A 383 5.22 0.64 -15.00
N ILE A 384 4.39 1.09 -14.06
CA ILE A 384 3.20 0.40 -13.59
C ILE A 384 1.97 1.17 -14.07
N THR A 385 1.04 0.49 -14.73
CA THR A 385 -0.20 1.11 -15.21
C THR A 385 -1.37 0.72 -14.32
N ILE A 386 -2.04 1.71 -13.73
CA ILE A 386 -3.28 1.54 -12.97
C ILE A 386 -4.44 1.94 -13.86
N THR A 387 -5.30 0.98 -14.19
CA THR A 387 -6.55 1.19 -14.92
C THR A 387 -7.65 1.55 -13.92
N VAL A 388 -8.40 2.62 -14.19
CA VAL A 388 -9.46 3.10 -13.30
C VAL A 388 -10.80 3.04 -14.04
N ASN A 389 -11.62 2.08 -13.66
CA ASN A 389 -12.98 1.89 -14.18
C ASN A 389 -13.91 3.00 -13.63
N PRO A 390 -14.78 3.60 -14.46
CA PRO A 390 -15.75 4.58 -13.99
C PRO A 390 -16.80 3.95 -13.07
N LEU A 391 -17.42 4.75 -12.19
CA LEU A 391 -18.57 4.28 -11.41
C LEU A 391 -19.84 4.35 -12.27
N PRO A 392 -20.64 3.27 -12.36
CA PRO A 392 -21.91 3.33 -13.05
C PRO A 392 -22.90 4.20 -12.25
N THR A 393 -23.89 4.75 -12.95
CA THR A 393 -24.97 5.53 -12.33
C THR A 393 -26.32 4.93 -12.69
N VAL A 394 -27.35 5.34 -11.97
CA VAL A 394 -28.74 5.07 -12.34
C VAL A 394 -29.51 6.37 -12.26
N ASP A 395 -30.22 6.71 -13.33
CA ASP A 395 -31.12 7.85 -13.37
C ASP A 395 -32.27 7.61 -12.38
N GLN A 396 -32.72 8.65 -11.68
CA GLN A 396 -33.75 8.53 -10.65
C GLN A 396 -35.07 8.01 -11.28
N PRO A 397 -35.54 6.80 -10.94
CA PRO A 397 -36.82 6.31 -11.44
C PRO A 397 -37.96 7.09 -10.79
N SER A 398 -39.04 7.32 -11.55
CA SER A 398 -40.26 7.97 -11.06
C SER A 398 -41.06 7.05 -10.14
N ASN A 399 -41.63 7.63 -9.07
CA ASN A 399 -42.58 6.93 -8.22
C ASN A 399 -43.87 6.59 -8.98
N GLN A 400 -44.53 5.50 -8.61
CA GLN A 400 -45.81 5.08 -9.18
C GLN A 400 -46.90 4.98 -8.10
N THR A 401 -48.13 5.36 -8.45
CA THR A 401 -49.34 5.13 -7.63
C THR A 401 -50.36 4.40 -8.48
N ILE A 402 -50.70 3.17 -8.09
CA ILE A 402 -51.46 2.21 -8.89
C ILE A 402 -52.66 1.73 -8.08
N ASN A 403 -53.82 1.56 -8.71
CA ASN A 403 -54.97 0.95 -8.05
C ASN A 403 -54.80 -0.58 -8.00
N ASN A 404 -55.28 -1.23 -6.95
CA ASN A 404 -55.31 -2.69 -6.88
C ASN A 404 -55.91 -3.29 -8.15
N SER A 405 -55.31 -4.39 -8.64
CA SER A 405 -55.64 -5.08 -9.89
C SER A 405 -55.39 -4.29 -11.18
N SER A 406 -54.78 -3.10 -11.12
CA SER A 406 -54.33 -2.35 -12.31
C SER A 406 -52.89 -2.71 -12.68
N SER A 407 -52.53 -2.56 -13.96
CA SER A 407 -51.16 -2.74 -14.43
C SER A 407 -50.26 -1.57 -14.02
N THR A 408 -49.04 -1.86 -13.58
CA THR A 408 -47.98 -0.85 -13.41
C THR A 408 -47.44 -0.36 -14.75
N THR A 409 -46.72 0.76 -14.74
CA THR A 409 -45.87 1.18 -15.86
C THR A 409 -44.52 0.49 -15.74
N ALA A 410 -43.96 0.00 -16.85
CA ALA A 410 -42.63 -0.61 -16.84
C ALA A 410 -41.55 0.40 -16.39
N VAL A 411 -40.58 -0.06 -15.60
CA VAL A 411 -39.42 0.75 -15.15
C VAL A 411 -38.20 0.33 -15.97
N ASN A 412 -37.78 1.20 -16.89
CA ASN A 412 -36.58 1.02 -17.69
C ASN A 412 -35.42 1.75 -17.01
N PHE A 413 -34.46 1.03 -16.45
CA PHE A 413 -33.29 1.64 -15.81
C PHE A 413 -32.30 2.11 -16.88
N SER A 414 -31.83 3.34 -16.72
CA SER A 414 -30.80 3.98 -17.54
C SER A 414 -29.79 4.67 -16.64
N GLY A 415 -28.65 5.06 -17.23
CA GLY A 415 -27.56 5.71 -16.54
C GLY A 415 -26.47 6.14 -17.52
N THR A 416 -25.44 6.80 -17.01
CA THR A 416 -24.37 7.41 -17.83
C THR A 416 -23.40 6.42 -18.47
N LEU A 417 -23.31 5.20 -17.95
CA LEU A 417 -22.35 4.18 -18.38
C LEU A 417 -23.05 3.03 -19.11
N SER A 418 -22.66 2.79 -20.37
CA SER A 418 -23.18 1.65 -21.15
C SER A 418 -22.69 0.31 -20.61
N GLY A 419 -23.50 -0.74 -20.74
CA GLY A 419 -23.19 -2.07 -20.18
C GLY A 419 -23.33 -2.14 -18.65
N THR A 420 -24.02 -1.19 -18.02
CA THR A 420 -24.35 -1.24 -16.60
C THR A 420 -25.44 -2.29 -16.34
N THR A 421 -25.20 -3.14 -15.34
CA THR A 421 -26.19 -4.08 -14.80
C THR A 421 -26.88 -3.48 -13.59
N TYR A 422 -28.20 -3.36 -13.65
CA TYR A 422 -29.03 -2.90 -12.53
C TYR A 422 -29.54 -4.09 -11.74
N SER A 423 -29.22 -4.14 -10.45
CA SER A 423 -29.84 -5.06 -9.50
C SER A 423 -30.80 -4.28 -8.63
N TRP A 424 -31.94 -4.84 -8.28
CA TRP A 424 -32.91 -4.15 -7.44
C TRP A 424 -33.53 -5.07 -6.40
N THR A 425 -33.94 -4.49 -5.28
CA THR A 425 -34.65 -5.17 -4.19
C THR A 425 -35.97 -4.45 -3.92
N ASN A 426 -36.96 -5.22 -3.47
CA ASN A 426 -38.29 -4.78 -3.11
C ASN A 426 -38.55 -5.18 -1.65
N ASN A 427 -38.84 -4.20 -0.80
CA ASN A 427 -39.13 -4.46 0.62
C ASN A 427 -40.56 -4.97 0.88
N ASN A 428 -41.45 -4.99 -0.11
CA ASN A 428 -42.84 -5.39 0.06
C ASN A 428 -43.34 -6.15 -1.17
N THR A 429 -43.28 -7.48 -1.12
CA THR A 429 -43.71 -8.35 -2.23
C THR A 429 -45.23 -8.49 -2.35
N SER A 430 -45.99 -8.01 -1.36
CA SER A 430 -47.46 -8.06 -1.40
C SER A 430 -48.07 -7.25 -2.55
N ILE A 431 -47.27 -6.35 -3.16
CA ILE A 431 -47.67 -5.58 -4.34
C ILE A 431 -47.69 -6.37 -5.65
N GLY A 432 -47.21 -7.62 -5.66
CA GLY A 432 -47.15 -8.46 -6.85
C GLY A 432 -45.82 -8.42 -7.60
N LEU A 433 -44.83 -7.69 -7.08
CA LEU A 433 -43.45 -7.68 -7.58
C LEU A 433 -42.55 -8.57 -6.72
N ALA A 434 -41.64 -9.32 -7.36
CA ALA A 434 -40.67 -10.17 -6.66
C ALA A 434 -39.81 -9.40 -5.66
N ALA A 435 -39.22 -10.09 -4.67
CA ALA A 435 -38.38 -9.48 -3.63
C ALA A 435 -37.09 -8.86 -4.18
N SER A 436 -36.61 -9.34 -5.32
CA SER A 436 -35.42 -8.83 -5.99
C SER A 436 -35.39 -9.25 -7.45
N GLY A 437 -34.58 -8.57 -8.26
CA GLY A 437 -34.32 -8.95 -9.64
C GLY A 437 -33.14 -8.20 -10.25
N THR A 438 -32.87 -8.49 -11.51
CA THR A 438 -31.84 -7.84 -12.32
C THR A 438 -32.45 -7.31 -13.62
N GLY A 439 -31.87 -6.24 -14.14
CA GLY A 439 -32.38 -5.53 -15.32
C GLY A 439 -33.65 -4.73 -15.03
N ASN A 440 -34.35 -4.36 -16.10
CA ASN A 440 -35.58 -3.55 -16.06
C ASN A 440 -36.72 -4.30 -15.36
N ILE A 441 -37.67 -3.55 -14.80
CA ILE A 441 -38.89 -4.11 -14.22
C ILE A 441 -40.00 -4.00 -15.27
N SER A 442 -40.42 -5.14 -15.82
CA SER A 442 -41.58 -5.21 -16.70
C SER A 442 -42.87 -4.78 -15.97
N ALA A 443 -43.85 -4.29 -16.73
CA ALA A 443 -45.17 -4.02 -16.18
C ALA A 443 -45.77 -5.30 -15.56
N PHE A 444 -46.43 -5.15 -14.41
CA PHE A 444 -47.08 -6.25 -13.70
C PHE A 444 -48.41 -5.78 -13.10
N THR A 445 -49.31 -6.73 -12.82
CA THR A 445 -50.58 -6.43 -12.14
C THR A 445 -50.34 -6.19 -10.66
N ALA A 446 -50.61 -4.98 -10.18
CA ALA A 446 -50.41 -4.62 -8.78
C ALA A 446 -51.47 -5.28 -7.89
N THR A 447 -51.05 -5.83 -6.75
CA THR A 447 -51.95 -6.48 -5.78
C THR A 447 -51.99 -5.73 -4.46
N ASN A 448 -53.18 -5.52 -3.93
CA ASN A 448 -53.40 -5.07 -2.56
C ASN A 448 -54.76 -5.56 -2.07
N SER A 449 -54.76 -6.67 -1.32
CA SER A 449 -55.96 -7.27 -0.72
C SER A 449 -56.36 -6.64 0.61
N GLY A 450 -55.57 -5.69 1.13
CA GLY A 450 -55.85 -4.98 2.37
C GLY A 450 -56.85 -3.84 2.19
N LEU A 451 -57.18 -3.19 3.30
CA LEU A 451 -58.03 -1.99 3.35
C LEU A 451 -57.22 -0.69 3.31
N CYS A 452 -55.89 -0.79 3.20
CA CYS A 452 -54.95 0.32 3.34
C CYS A 452 -54.00 0.29 2.14
N ALA A 453 -53.62 1.46 1.61
CA ALA A 453 -52.60 1.52 0.58
C ALA A 453 -51.30 0.87 1.10
N VAL A 454 -50.72 -0.02 0.29
CA VAL A 454 -49.43 -0.63 0.60
C VAL A 454 -48.36 0.07 -0.23
N THR A 455 -47.21 0.34 0.39
CA THR A 455 -46.07 0.94 -0.30
C THR A 455 -44.94 -0.08 -0.37
N ALA A 456 -44.36 -0.19 -1.55
CA ALA A 456 -43.10 -0.88 -1.79
C ALA A 456 -42.03 0.16 -2.11
N THR A 457 -40.91 0.10 -1.40
CA THR A 457 -39.70 0.85 -1.72
C THR A 457 -38.78 -0.06 -2.51
N ILE A 458 -38.51 0.32 -3.75
CA ILE A 458 -37.59 -0.39 -4.63
C ILE A 458 -36.23 0.31 -4.55
N THR A 459 -35.20 -0.45 -4.19
CA THR A 459 -33.82 0.03 -4.13
C THR A 459 -33.05 -0.54 -5.31
N VAL A 460 -32.57 0.31 -6.21
CA VAL A 460 -31.78 -0.10 -7.39
C VAL A 460 -30.30 0.25 -7.20
N THR A 461 -29.43 -0.72 -7.49
CA THR A 461 -27.97 -0.64 -7.41
C THR A 461 -27.38 -0.89 -8.80
N PRO A 462 -26.77 0.12 -9.44
CA PRO A 462 -26.06 -0.06 -10.71
C PRO A 462 -24.67 -0.68 -10.46
N SER A 463 -24.24 -1.58 -11.34
CA SER A 463 -22.95 -2.26 -11.28
C SER A 463 -22.35 -2.43 -12.67
N HIS A 464 -21.02 -2.33 -12.78
CA HIS A 464 -20.31 -2.51 -14.05
C HIS A 464 -18.99 -3.23 -13.81
N THR A 465 -18.78 -4.31 -14.57
CA THR A 465 -17.57 -5.13 -14.48
C THR A 465 -16.70 -4.90 -15.71
N ASN A 466 -15.47 -4.45 -15.51
CA ASN A 466 -14.45 -4.35 -16.55
C ASN A 466 -13.11 -4.91 -16.04
N ASP A 467 -12.44 -5.71 -16.88
CA ASP A 467 -11.21 -6.47 -16.53
C ASP A 467 -11.34 -7.29 -15.22
N GLY A 468 -12.50 -7.89 -14.99
CA GLY A 468 -12.77 -8.70 -13.79
C GLY A 468 -13.02 -7.91 -12.49
N VAL A 469 -12.97 -6.57 -12.54
CA VAL A 469 -13.24 -5.70 -11.39
C VAL A 469 -14.66 -5.15 -11.48
N ASN A 470 -15.49 -5.47 -10.48
CA ASN A 470 -16.88 -5.01 -10.39
C ASN A 470 -16.99 -3.71 -9.60
N CYS A 471 -17.41 -2.64 -10.27
CA CYS A 471 -17.62 -1.33 -9.68
C CYS A 471 -19.12 -1.08 -9.43
N THR A 472 -19.48 -0.89 -8.17
CA THR A 472 -20.86 -0.61 -7.74
C THR A 472 -21.08 0.89 -7.58
N GLY A 473 -22.08 1.43 -8.27
CA GLY A 473 -22.47 2.82 -8.15
C GLY A 473 -23.39 3.10 -6.96
N ALA A 474 -23.72 4.37 -6.78
CA ALA A 474 -24.66 4.79 -5.75
C ALA A 474 -26.07 4.25 -6.01
N THR A 475 -26.75 3.83 -4.94
CA THR A 475 -28.12 3.32 -5.03
C THR A 475 -29.14 4.46 -5.16
N LYS A 476 -30.27 4.17 -5.81
CA LYS A 476 -31.44 5.06 -5.86
C LYS A 476 -32.69 4.31 -5.42
N ASN A 477 -33.60 5.05 -4.81
CA ASN A 477 -34.86 4.50 -4.31
C ASN A 477 -36.03 5.17 -5.02
N PHE A 478 -37.06 4.39 -5.32
CA PHE A 478 -38.37 4.89 -5.76
C PHE A 478 -39.46 4.03 -5.12
N THR A 479 -40.68 4.55 -5.08
CA THR A 479 -41.81 3.87 -4.44
C THR A 479 -42.88 3.47 -5.45
N ILE A 480 -43.42 2.28 -5.27
CA ILE A 480 -44.67 1.85 -5.90
C ILE A 480 -45.72 1.77 -4.79
N VAL A 481 -46.69 2.67 -4.83
CA VAL A 481 -47.84 2.68 -3.92
C VAL A 481 -49.00 1.98 -4.60
N VAL A 482 -49.54 0.93 -3.99
CA VAL A 482 -50.73 0.24 -4.48
C VAL A 482 -51.91 0.60 -3.58
N ARG A 483 -52.84 1.38 -4.11
CA ARG A 483 -54.09 1.72 -3.42
C ARG A 483 -54.95 0.47 -3.27
N ALA A 484 -55.54 0.30 -2.08
CA ALA A 484 -56.50 -0.77 -1.84
C ALA A 484 -57.74 -0.58 -2.73
N THR A 485 -58.47 -1.66 -2.97
CA THR A 485 -59.82 -1.59 -3.60
C THR A 485 -60.89 -0.94 -2.69
N ASN A 486 -60.49 -0.29 -1.59
CA ASN A 486 -61.33 0.48 -0.67
C ASN A 486 -62.68 -0.14 -0.38
N ASN A 487 -62.76 -1.44 -0.08
CA ASN A 487 -64.01 -1.88 0.50
C ASN A 487 -63.96 -3.13 1.38
N SER A 488 -64.38 -2.95 2.63
CA SER A 488 -64.80 -4.05 3.50
C SER A 488 -66.23 -4.52 3.19
N CYS A 489 -66.94 -3.82 2.30
CA CYS A 489 -68.30 -4.09 1.87
C CYS A 489 -68.30 -5.23 0.84
N THR A 490 -68.55 -6.44 1.33
CA THR A 490 -68.75 -7.62 0.49
C THR A 490 -70.20 -8.08 0.59
N VAL A 491 -70.70 -8.76 -0.44
CA VAL A 491 -72.05 -9.37 -0.44
C VAL A 491 -72.21 -10.33 0.75
N THR A 492 -71.14 -11.00 1.16
CA THR A 492 -71.10 -11.88 2.35
C THR A 492 -71.34 -11.13 3.67
N ASN A 493 -71.00 -9.85 3.75
CA ASN A 493 -71.26 -8.98 4.90
C ASN A 493 -72.52 -8.11 4.72
N ASN A 494 -73.43 -8.50 3.82
CA ASN A 494 -74.71 -7.82 3.58
C ASN A 494 -74.58 -6.38 3.05
N CYS A 495 -73.52 -6.09 2.31
CA CYS A 495 -73.19 -4.76 1.83
C CYS A 495 -72.88 -4.78 0.33
N THR A 496 -73.34 -3.76 -0.41
CA THR A 496 -73.01 -3.53 -1.82
C THR A 496 -72.18 -2.27 -2.02
N ALA A 497 -71.11 -2.41 -2.79
CA ALA A 497 -70.11 -1.38 -3.07
C ALA A 497 -70.37 -0.72 -4.43
N SER A 498 -70.26 0.61 -4.51
CA SER A 498 -70.27 1.35 -5.77
C SER A 498 -69.41 2.62 -5.68
N THR A 499 -69.22 3.30 -6.79
CA THR A 499 -68.42 4.54 -6.86
C THR A 499 -69.20 5.65 -7.54
N ASP A 500 -69.01 6.88 -7.06
CA ASP A 500 -69.52 8.12 -7.66
C ASP A 500 -68.39 9.16 -7.65
N GLY A 501 -67.78 9.41 -8.82
CA GLY A 501 -66.56 10.21 -8.91
C GLY A 501 -65.43 9.67 -8.03
N ASN A 502 -64.96 10.51 -7.09
CA ASN A 502 -63.90 10.14 -6.13
C ASN A 502 -64.44 9.51 -4.84
N TYR A 503 -65.75 9.24 -4.75
CA TYR A 503 -66.37 8.66 -3.58
C TYR A 503 -66.61 7.15 -3.74
N THR A 504 -66.41 6.42 -2.65
CA THR A 504 -66.89 5.05 -2.48
C THR A 504 -68.19 5.08 -1.68
N ILE A 505 -69.18 4.31 -2.13
CA ILE A 505 -70.52 4.20 -1.53
C ILE A 505 -70.75 2.76 -1.08
N ASN A 506 -71.10 2.59 0.20
CA ASN A 506 -71.42 1.31 0.83
C ASN A 506 -72.88 1.30 1.25
N LYS A 507 -73.68 0.41 0.67
CA LYS A 507 -75.11 0.31 0.91
C LYS A 507 -75.48 -1.02 1.56
N PHE A 508 -76.11 -0.94 2.73
CA PHE A 508 -76.57 -2.06 3.55
C PHE A 508 -78.09 -2.15 3.49
N THR A 509 -78.60 -3.26 2.96
CA THR A 509 -80.04 -3.48 2.71
C THR A 509 -80.59 -4.75 3.35
N VAL A 510 -79.73 -5.67 3.79
CA VAL A 510 -80.18 -6.91 4.40
C VAL A 510 -80.48 -6.67 5.87
N VAL A 511 -81.70 -7.00 6.29
CA VAL A 511 -82.16 -6.89 7.68
C VAL A 511 -81.26 -7.67 8.63
N GLY A 512 -80.92 -7.07 9.76
CA GLY A 512 -80.03 -7.65 10.77
C GLY A 512 -78.78 -6.80 11.02
N SER A 513 -77.87 -7.31 11.85
CA SER A 513 -76.63 -6.62 12.23
C SER A 513 -75.41 -7.18 11.51
N THR A 514 -74.52 -6.29 11.09
CA THR A 514 -73.21 -6.57 10.48
C THR A 514 -72.19 -5.55 10.98
N THR A 515 -70.95 -5.66 10.51
CA THR A 515 -69.89 -4.69 10.80
C THR A 515 -69.29 -4.12 9.52
N TRP A 516 -68.81 -2.88 9.61
CA TRP A 516 -68.09 -2.17 8.57
C TRP A 516 -66.71 -1.77 9.08
N ALA A 517 -65.65 -2.23 8.43
CA ALA A 517 -64.28 -1.85 8.78
C ALA A 517 -63.92 -0.57 8.03
N VAL A 518 -63.54 0.46 8.77
CA VAL A 518 -63.17 1.77 8.21
C VAL A 518 -61.88 1.62 7.40
N PRO A 519 -61.86 1.95 6.09
CA PRO A 519 -60.64 1.93 5.30
C PRO A 519 -59.58 2.89 5.85
N CYS A 520 -58.30 2.52 5.77
CA CYS A 520 -57.24 3.39 6.24
C CYS A 520 -57.23 4.71 5.47
N GLY A 521 -57.05 5.83 6.18
CA GLY A 521 -57.08 7.18 5.61
C GLY A 521 -58.47 7.82 5.60
N VAL A 522 -59.52 7.05 5.89
CA VAL A 522 -60.87 7.59 6.08
C VAL A 522 -61.06 7.96 7.54
N SER A 523 -61.07 9.25 7.86
CA SER A 523 -61.35 9.76 9.21
C SER A 523 -62.80 10.21 9.40
N ALA A 524 -63.52 10.45 8.30
CA ALA A 524 -64.92 10.85 8.31
C ALA A 524 -65.68 10.34 7.09
N VAL A 525 -67.00 10.17 7.26
CA VAL A 525 -67.92 9.73 6.22
C VAL A 525 -69.17 10.59 6.18
N GLU A 526 -69.88 10.52 5.07
CA GLU A 526 -71.29 10.87 5.02
C GLU A 526 -72.14 9.63 5.28
N TYR A 527 -73.29 9.79 5.94
CA TYR A 527 -74.23 8.69 6.12
C TYR A 527 -75.68 9.08 5.85
N LEU A 528 -76.46 8.06 5.50
CA LEU A 528 -77.92 8.05 5.53
C LEU A 528 -78.36 6.78 6.28
N VAL A 529 -79.05 6.93 7.42
CA VAL A 529 -79.59 5.83 8.21
C VAL A 529 -81.11 5.95 8.19
N VAL A 530 -81.78 4.94 7.65
CA VAL A 530 -83.24 4.87 7.59
C VAL A 530 -83.70 3.62 8.32
N ALA A 531 -84.58 3.77 9.31
CA ALA A 531 -85.18 2.66 10.04
C ALA A 531 -86.23 1.92 9.20
N GLY A 532 -86.71 0.76 9.67
CA GLY A 532 -87.86 0.11 9.05
C GLY A 532 -89.15 0.92 9.25
N GLY A 533 -90.05 0.90 8.27
CA GLY A 533 -91.37 1.51 8.38
C GLY A 533 -92.29 0.69 9.28
N GLY A 534 -93.26 1.34 9.93
CA GLY A 534 -94.31 0.68 10.69
C GLY A 534 -95.32 -0.02 9.79
N GLY A 535 -95.99 -1.05 10.33
CA GLY A 535 -97.09 -1.72 9.64
C GLY A 535 -98.36 -0.86 9.60
N GLY A 536 -99.10 -0.96 8.51
CA GLY A 536 -100.43 -0.39 8.38
C GLY A 536 -101.48 -1.17 9.17
N GLY A 537 -102.67 -0.59 9.27
CA GLY A 537 -103.76 -1.11 10.10
C GLY A 537 -104.80 -1.91 9.34
N SER A 538 -105.54 -2.75 10.05
CA SER A 538 -106.71 -3.45 9.54
C SER A 538 -108.00 -2.68 9.84
N THR A 539 -109.07 -2.99 9.10
CA THR A 539 -110.42 -2.51 9.40
C THR A 539 -110.53 -0.98 9.38
N TYR A 540 -110.23 -0.38 8.24
CA TYR A 540 -110.15 1.10 8.09
C TYR A 540 -109.02 1.70 8.93
N GLY A 541 -107.94 0.92 9.04
CA GLY A 541 -106.74 1.32 9.78
C GLY A 541 -105.95 2.40 9.05
N GLY A 542 -105.26 3.22 9.83
CA GLY A 542 -104.34 4.22 9.29
C GLY A 542 -103.14 3.59 8.56
N GLY A 543 -102.38 4.44 7.88
CA GLY A 543 -101.10 4.06 7.32
C GLY A 543 -100.03 3.89 8.41
N GLY A 544 -99.08 2.99 8.18
CA GLY A 544 -97.88 2.90 9.02
C GLY A 544 -97.00 4.14 8.84
N GLY A 545 -96.39 4.61 9.92
CA GLY A 545 -95.39 5.68 9.86
C GLY A 545 -94.12 5.19 9.17
N ALA A 546 -93.44 6.09 8.45
CA ALA A 546 -92.13 5.80 7.92
C ALA A 546 -91.10 5.55 9.02
N GLY A 547 -90.04 4.81 8.71
CA GLY A 547 -88.85 4.73 9.56
C GLY A 547 -88.23 6.10 9.77
N GLY A 548 -87.61 6.30 10.93
CA GLY A 548 -86.81 7.50 11.18
C GLY A 548 -85.68 7.62 10.16
N LEU A 549 -85.35 8.84 9.75
CA LEU A 549 -84.27 9.14 8.81
C LEU A 549 -83.27 10.10 9.45
N LEU A 550 -82.00 9.73 9.43
CA LEU A 550 -80.90 10.54 9.93
C LEU A 550 -79.80 10.62 8.87
N THR A 551 -79.22 11.81 8.71
CA THR A 551 -78.10 12.05 7.79
C THR A 551 -77.00 12.87 8.45
N SER A 552 -75.78 12.73 7.92
CA SER A 552 -74.68 13.65 8.19
C SER A 552 -73.78 13.70 6.96
N THR A 553 -73.20 14.87 6.69
CA THR A 553 -72.18 15.08 5.66
C THR A 553 -70.76 14.96 6.21
N ASN A 554 -70.60 14.80 7.52
CA ASN A 554 -69.29 14.71 8.15
C ASN A 554 -69.38 14.02 9.52
N PHE A 555 -69.28 12.69 9.53
CA PHE A 555 -69.31 11.87 10.74
C PHE A 555 -67.96 11.19 10.94
N ALA A 556 -67.32 11.44 12.08
CA ALA A 556 -66.03 10.86 12.41
C ALA A 556 -66.13 9.34 12.59
N VAL A 557 -65.20 8.60 11.98
CA VAL A 557 -65.17 7.14 12.02
C VAL A 557 -63.78 6.62 12.34
N THR A 558 -63.71 5.50 13.04
CA THR A 558 -62.47 4.77 13.28
C THR A 558 -62.76 3.30 13.60
N GLY A 559 -61.81 2.42 13.29
CA GLY A 559 -61.89 0.99 13.60
C GLY A 559 -63.00 0.26 12.87
N THR A 560 -63.74 -0.57 13.61
CA THR A 560 -64.86 -1.37 13.10
C THR A 560 -66.17 -0.84 13.66
N ILE A 561 -67.13 -0.55 12.78
CA ILE A 561 -68.41 0.08 13.11
C ILE A 561 -69.54 -0.93 12.96
N ASN A 562 -70.46 -0.94 13.94
CA ASN A 562 -71.68 -1.74 13.88
C ASN A 562 -72.70 -1.08 12.93
N VAL A 563 -73.31 -1.90 12.07
CA VAL A 563 -74.38 -1.50 11.15
C VAL A 563 -75.56 -2.44 11.34
N THR A 564 -76.75 -1.90 11.61
CA THR A 564 -77.98 -2.67 11.71
C THR A 564 -79.01 -2.09 10.76
N VAL A 565 -79.63 -2.95 9.93
CA VAL A 565 -80.78 -2.58 9.12
C VAL A 565 -82.04 -3.09 9.78
N GLY A 566 -82.92 -2.16 10.16
CA GLY A 566 -84.20 -2.47 10.79
C GLY A 566 -85.17 -3.16 9.84
N ASN A 567 -85.89 -4.18 10.34
CA ASN A 567 -86.96 -4.80 9.57
C ASN A 567 -88.15 -3.85 9.40
N GLY A 568 -88.92 -4.01 8.32
CA GLY A 568 -90.25 -3.43 8.25
C GLY A 568 -91.15 -4.05 9.32
N GLY A 569 -92.00 -3.24 9.94
CA GLY A 569 -93.01 -3.74 10.86
C GLY A 569 -93.98 -4.63 10.10
N ALA A 570 -94.27 -5.82 10.62
CA ALA A 570 -95.47 -6.56 10.22
C ALA A 570 -96.72 -5.69 10.47
N ALA A 571 -97.86 -6.09 9.90
CA ALA A 571 -99.13 -5.40 10.14
C ALA A 571 -99.29 -5.06 11.64
N GLN A 572 -99.57 -3.79 11.94
CA GLN A 572 -99.80 -3.33 13.32
C GLN A 572 -98.60 -3.47 14.28
N THR A 573 -97.38 -3.57 13.76
CA THR A 573 -96.15 -3.57 14.58
C THR A 573 -95.22 -2.44 14.13
N ASN A 574 -94.51 -1.87 15.10
CA ASN A 574 -93.53 -0.82 14.79
C ASN A 574 -92.40 -1.41 13.93
N GLY A 575 -91.80 -0.57 13.11
CA GLY A 575 -90.58 -0.93 12.40
C GLY A 575 -89.43 -1.22 13.35
N GLY A 576 -88.44 -1.97 12.88
CA GLY A 576 -87.17 -2.14 13.58
C GLY A 576 -86.28 -0.91 13.42
N ASN A 577 -85.46 -0.63 14.43
CA ASN A 577 -84.46 0.43 14.37
C ASN A 577 -83.33 0.09 13.40
N SER A 578 -82.77 1.10 12.75
CA SER A 578 -81.49 0.98 12.02
C SER A 578 -80.39 1.70 12.80
N VAL A 579 -79.18 1.14 12.80
CA VAL A 579 -78.05 1.64 13.56
C VAL A 579 -76.84 1.82 12.67
N PHE A 580 -76.13 2.94 12.83
CA PHE A 580 -74.80 3.15 12.29
C PHE A 580 -73.92 3.76 13.40
N SER A 581 -72.94 3.00 13.88
CA SER A 581 -72.14 3.42 15.04
C SER A 581 -73.06 3.72 16.25
N THR A 582 -73.00 4.93 16.81
CA THR A 582 -73.87 5.41 17.89
C THR A 582 -75.19 6.00 17.40
N ILE A 583 -75.37 6.14 16.09
CA ILE A 583 -76.56 6.75 15.48
C ILE A 583 -77.66 5.69 15.40
N THR A 584 -78.82 5.97 15.99
CA THR A 584 -79.99 5.08 15.96
C THR A 584 -81.17 5.81 15.32
N ALA A 585 -81.58 5.34 14.14
CA ALA A 585 -82.84 5.71 13.55
C ALA A 585 -83.95 4.82 14.12
N ILE A 586 -85.01 5.43 14.65
CA ILE A 586 -86.11 4.73 15.32
C ILE A 586 -87.09 4.19 14.27
N GLY A 587 -87.53 2.96 14.42
CA GLY A 587 -88.53 2.36 13.54
C GLY A 587 -89.84 3.13 13.51
N GLY A 588 -90.54 3.08 12.37
CA GLY A 588 -91.80 3.79 12.19
C GLY A 588 -92.90 3.26 13.11
N GLY A 589 -93.76 4.16 13.58
CA GLY A 589 -94.92 3.81 14.39
C GLY A 589 -95.95 3.04 13.57
N HIS A 590 -96.52 1.97 14.11
CA HIS A 590 -97.65 1.31 13.47
C HIS A 590 -98.92 2.15 13.58
N SER A 591 -99.88 1.87 12.70
CA SER A 591 -101.19 2.55 12.75
C SER A 591 -102.02 2.19 13.98
N GLY A 592 -103.09 2.94 14.23
CA GLY A 592 -104.19 2.51 15.09
C GLY A 592 -104.92 1.28 14.54
N ILE A 593 -105.61 0.54 15.42
CA ILE A 593 -106.36 -0.69 15.09
C ILE A 593 -107.84 -0.52 15.47
N GLY A 594 -108.76 -0.74 14.53
CA GLY A 594 -110.20 -0.76 14.83
C GLY A 594 -110.82 0.63 15.02
N SER A 595 -111.78 0.75 15.93
CA SER A 595 -112.58 1.98 16.10
C SER A 595 -111.82 3.02 16.95
N ALA A 596 -111.34 4.08 16.29
CA ALA A 596 -110.73 5.26 16.90
C ALA A 596 -109.53 5.00 17.84
N VAL A 597 -108.56 4.23 17.34
CA VAL A 597 -107.30 4.01 18.05
C VAL A 597 -106.23 4.91 17.47
N ASN A 598 -105.45 5.53 18.36
CA ASN A 598 -104.36 6.41 17.97
C ASN A 598 -103.24 5.62 17.28
N GLY A 599 -102.53 6.26 16.36
CA GLY A 599 -101.30 5.71 15.82
C GLY A 599 -100.21 5.63 16.89
N SER A 600 -99.31 4.66 16.75
CA SER A 600 -98.14 4.53 17.63
C SER A 600 -97.08 5.57 17.29
N THR A 601 -96.33 5.99 18.31
CA THR A 601 -95.14 6.80 18.14
C THR A 601 -94.01 5.98 17.53
N GLY A 602 -93.13 6.65 16.79
CA GLY A 602 -91.96 6.02 16.17
C GLY A 602 -91.02 7.06 15.57
N GLY A 603 -90.13 6.63 14.68
CA GLY A 603 -89.31 7.55 13.89
C GLY A 603 -90.19 8.57 13.17
N SER A 604 -91.15 8.09 12.38
CA SER A 604 -92.37 8.82 12.04
C SER A 604 -93.57 8.14 12.69
N GLY A 605 -94.60 8.91 13.04
CA GLY A 605 -95.78 8.40 13.71
C GLY A 605 -96.75 7.66 12.78
N GLY A 606 -97.41 6.63 13.28
CA GLY A 606 -98.46 5.93 12.54
C GLY A 606 -99.74 6.75 12.42
N GLY A 607 -100.57 6.48 11.42
CA GLY A 607 -101.88 7.10 11.26
C GLY A 607 -102.90 6.54 12.26
N GLY A 608 -103.82 7.38 12.73
CA GLY A 608 -104.96 6.96 13.53
C GLY A 608 -105.97 6.13 12.71
N SER A 609 -106.75 5.27 13.37
CA SER A 609 -107.84 4.53 12.71
C SER A 609 -109.18 5.24 12.85
N GLY A 610 -110.08 5.07 11.87
CA GLY A 610 -111.41 5.68 11.87
C GLY A 610 -112.47 4.69 11.46
N ARG A 611 -113.28 4.22 12.41
CA ARG A 611 -114.49 3.42 12.17
C ARG A 611 -115.49 3.73 13.27
N SER A 612 -116.71 4.14 12.96
CA SER A 612 -117.76 4.23 13.99
C SER A 612 -118.95 3.36 13.66
N GLY A 613 -119.54 2.76 14.68
CA GLY A 613 -120.87 2.15 14.60
C GLY A 613 -122.00 3.18 14.57
N GLY A 614 -121.81 4.35 13.94
CA GLY A 614 -122.84 5.38 13.79
C GLY A 614 -122.69 6.66 14.63
N GLY A 615 -121.48 7.06 15.04
CA GLY A 615 -121.23 8.29 15.82
C GLY A 615 -119.88 8.95 15.53
N GLU A 616 -119.74 10.26 15.70
CA GLU A 616 -118.49 10.97 15.41
C GLU A 616 -117.36 10.52 16.36
N VAL A 617 -116.31 9.90 15.83
CA VAL A 617 -115.12 9.50 16.60
C VAL A 617 -113.85 9.88 15.84
N VAL A 618 -112.92 10.54 16.53
CA VAL A 618 -111.65 11.03 15.97
C VAL A 618 -110.50 10.42 16.78
N SER A 619 -109.53 9.82 16.09
CA SER A 619 -108.26 9.35 16.68
C SER A 619 -107.13 10.27 16.25
N SER A 620 -106.09 10.37 17.06
CA SER A 620 -104.88 11.10 16.70
C SER A 620 -103.87 10.21 15.98
N GLY A 621 -103.08 10.79 15.09
CA GLY A 621 -101.85 10.14 14.65
C GLY A 621 -100.85 9.99 15.79
N GLY A 622 -99.92 9.06 15.64
CA GLY A 622 -98.77 8.95 16.53
C GLY A 622 -97.82 10.12 16.32
N ALA A 623 -97.06 10.49 17.35
CA ALA A 623 -95.99 11.47 17.23
C ALA A 623 -94.77 10.87 16.51
N GLY A 624 -94.15 11.68 15.65
CA GLY A 624 -92.81 11.41 15.12
C GLY A 624 -91.72 11.78 16.12
N THR A 625 -90.58 11.12 16.03
CA THR A 625 -89.41 11.46 16.83
C THR A 625 -88.75 12.71 16.24
N VAL A 626 -88.47 13.69 17.09
CA VAL A 626 -87.82 14.95 16.69
C VAL A 626 -86.54 14.66 15.89
N ASN A 627 -86.39 15.34 14.76
CA ASN A 627 -85.28 15.21 13.80
C ASN A 627 -85.19 13.86 13.05
N GLN A 628 -86.18 12.98 13.15
CA GLN A 628 -86.19 11.71 12.41
C GLN A 628 -87.42 11.54 11.52
N GLY A 629 -88.54 12.16 11.89
CA GLY A 629 -89.74 12.15 11.08
C GLY A 629 -90.89 12.92 11.71
N TYR A 630 -92.03 12.90 11.04
CA TYR A 630 -93.21 13.68 11.41
C TYR A 630 -94.33 12.81 11.97
N ALA A 631 -95.31 13.48 12.58
CA ALA A 631 -96.50 12.82 13.11
C ALA A 631 -97.37 12.22 11.99
N GLY A 632 -98.08 11.14 12.33
CA GLY A 632 -99.16 10.63 11.48
C GLY A 632 -100.37 11.55 11.51
N GLY A 633 -101.26 11.37 10.55
CA GLY A 633 -102.56 12.03 10.51
C GLY A 633 -103.57 11.34 11.43
N GLY A 634 -104.56 12.10 11.89
CA GLY A 634 -105.69 11.55 12.63
C GLY A 634 -106.60 10.71 11.74
N GLY A 635 -107.18 9.66 12.31
CA GLY A 635 -108.28 8.91 11.70
C GLY A 635 -109.62 9.46 12.15
N GLY A 636 -110.68 9.26 11.36
CA GLY A 636 -111.98 9.83 11.66
C GLY A 636 -113.14 9.03 11.08
N SER A 637 -114.29 9.14 11.75
CA SER A 637 -115.58 8.71 11.23
C SER A 637 -116.54 9.89 11.23
N PHE A 638 -116.93 10.35 10.04
CA PHE A 638 -117.82 11.50 9.85
C PHE A 638 -119.04 11.07 9.02
N GLY A 639 -120.12 10.71 9.69
CA GLY A 639 -121.33 10.20 9.04
C GLY A 639 -121.09 8.84 8.37
N ALA A 640 -121.15 8.78 7.03
CA ALA A 640 -120.95 7.55 6.25
C ALA A 640 -119.47 7.31 5.85
N ILE A 641 -118.55 8.19 6.26
CA ILE A 641 -117.14 8.14 5.89
C ILE A 641 -116.36 7.53 7.06
N ASP A 642 -115.80 6.34 6.86
CA ASP A 642 -114.81 5.71 7.73
C ASP A 642 -113.45 5.76 7.04
N GLY A 643 -112.46 6.39 7.67
CA GLY A 643 -111.12 6.57 7.09
C GLY A 643 -110.01 6.53 8.14
N GLY A 644 -108.94 5.81 7.81
CA GLY A 644 -107.68 5.91 8.53
C GLY A 644 -106.86 7.13 8.08
N GLY A 645 -106.15 7.75 9.03
CA GLY A 645 -105.18 8.80 8.72
C GLY A 645 -103.94 8.24 8.01
N GLY A 646 -103.25 9.09 7.26
CA GLY A 646 -101.97 8.76 6.65
C GLY A 646 -100.86 8.60 7.69
N GLY A 647 -99.92 7.71 7.45
CA GLY A 647 -98.70 7.62 8.25
C GLY A 647 -97.80 8.84 8.02
N GLY A 648 -97.08 9.28 9.05
CA GLY A 648 -96.09 10.34 8.92
C GLY A 648 -94.93 9.92 8.03
N GLY A 649 -94.43 10.83 7.20
CA GLY A 649 -93.18 10.66 6.47
C GLY A 649 -92.02 11.32 7.20
N ALA A 650 -90.81 11.11 6.70
CA ALA A 650 -89.63 11.82 7.20
C ALA A 650 -89.61 13.31 6.78
N GLY A 651 -90.35 13.70 5.73
CA GLY A 651 -90.37 15.05 5.17
C GLY A 651 -91.63 15.86 5.45
N SER A 652 -92.75 15.20 5.81
CA SER A 652 -94.01 15.88 6.15
C SER A 652 -94.93 15.01 7.01
N VAL A 653 -95.87 15.65 7.72
CA VAL A 653 -96.93 14.96 8.47
C VAL A 653 -97.81 14.13 7.55
N GLY A 654 -98.37 13.05 8.08
CA GLY A 654 -99.43 12.30 7.40
C GLY A 654 -100.73 13.09 7.36
N GLU A 655 -101.52 12.91 6.31
CA GLU A 655 -102.78 13.64 6.17
C GLU A 655 -103.83 13.13 7.17
N THR A 656 -104.52 14.06 7.81
CA THR A 656 -105.65 13.76 8.71
C THR A 656 -106.93 13.68 7.89
N VAL A 657 -107.77 12.69 8.18
CA VAL A 657 -109.06 12.52 7.52
C VAL A 657 -109.95 13.73 7.80
N ASP A 658 -110.54 14.32 6.75
CA ASP A 658 -111.51 15.41 6.84
C ASP A 658 -112.86 15.03 6.20
N ASN A 659 -113.87 15.90 6.31
CA ASN A 659 -115.24 15.65 5.81
C ASN A 659 -115.36 15.51 4.27
N ARG A 660 -114.26 15.55 3.50
CA ARG A 660 -114.28 15.52 2.02
C ARG A 660 -113.99 14.14 1.42
N SER A 661 -114.43 13.10 2.12
CA SER A 661 -114.67 11.73 1.62
C SER A 661 -113.49 10.78 1.41
N ASP A 662 -112.24 11.13 1.72
CA ASP A 662 -111.09 10.24 1.47
C ASP A 662 -110.26 9.91 2.73
N ALA A 663 -109.59 8.75 2.72
CA ALA A 663 -108.60 8.41 3.73
C ALA A 663 -107.30 9.20 3.50
N GLY A 664 -106.48 9.37 4.54
CA GLY A 664 -105.34 10.29 4.46
C GLY A 664 -104.15 9.74 3.65
N ASP A 665 -103.56 10.61 2.82
CA ASP A 665 -102.28 10.34 2.15
C ASP A 665 -101.12 10.22 3.13
N GLY A 666 -100.17 9.35 2.78
CA GLY A 666 -98.94 9.19 3.54
C GLY A 666 -98.04 10.41 3.39
N GLY A 667 -97.40 10.84 4.48
CA GLY A 667 -96.46 11.95 4.46
C GLY A 667 -95.26 11.66 3.54
N ILE A 668 -94.83 12.66 2.77
CA ILE A 668 -93.68 12.59 1.86
C ILE A 668 -92.40 12.33 2.68
N GLY A 669 -91.52 11.47 2.16
CA GLY A 669 -90.18 11.24 2.68
C GLY A 669 -89.17 12.33 2.32
N ILE A 670 -87.88 12.06 2.55
CA ILE A 670 -86.77 12.98 2.24
C ILE A 670 -85.96 12.45 1.05
N SER A 671 -85.57 13.35 0.15
CA SER A 671 -84.66 13.05 -0.97
C SER A 671 -83.20 13.12 -0.54
N SER A 672 -82.39 12.14 -0.95
CA SER A 672 -80.95 12.11 -0.72
C SER A 672 -80.20 11.73 -1.99
N SER A 673 -79.12 12.46 -2.28
CA SER A 673 -78.18 12.20 -3.39
C SER A 673 -76.93 11.42 -2.94
N ILE A 674 -76.96 10.80 -1.75
CA ILE A 674 -75.80 10.08 -1.19
C ILE A 674 -75.31 8.93 -2.09
N THR A 675 -76.15 8.41 -2.99
CA THR A 675 -75.79 7.39 -3.98
C THR A 675 -75.39 7.96 -5.35
N GLY A 676 -75.19 9.27 -5.46
CA GLY A 676 -74.93 9.99 -6.73
C GLY A 676 -76.19 10.39 -7.51
N THR A 677 -77.31 9.69 -7.28
CA THR A 677 -78.63 10.00 -7.86
C THR A 677 -79.66 10.32 -6.78
N PRO A 678 -80.47 11.40 -6.92
CA PRO A 678 -81.51 11.74 -5.96
C PRO A 678 -82.54 10.61 -5.81
N THR A 679 -82.67 10.07 -4.60
CA THR A 679 -83.64 9.02 -4.25
C THR A 679 -84.39 9.41 -2.99
N TYR A 680 -85.71 9.20 -2.97
CA TYR A 680 -86.53 9.44 -1.78
C TYR A 680 -86.50 8.24 -0.82
N TYR A 681 -86.50 8.53 0.48
CA TYR A 681 -86.54 7.55 1.56
C TYR A 681 -87.54 7.96 2.64
N ALA A 682 -88.06 6.99 3.37
CA ALA A 682 -88.96 7.14 4.52
C ALA A 682 -90.26 7.90 4.20
N GLY A 683 -91.01 7.43 3.20
CA GLY A 683 -92.39 7.87 2.93
C GLY A 683 -93.41 7.16 3.80
N GLY A 684 -94.40 7.88 4.34
CA GLY A 684 -95.48 7.33 5.15
C GLY A 684 -96.45 6.47 4.33
N GLY A 685 -97.09 5.48 4.95
CA GLY A 685 -98.14 4.69 4.29
C GLY A 685 -99.45 5.46 4.17
N ALA A 686 -100.24 5.17 3.15
CA ALA A 686 -101.59 5.69 3.02
C ALA A 686 -102.54 5.06 4.04
N GLY A 687 -103.53 5.82 4.51
CA GLY A 687 -104.70 5.27 5.21
C GLY A 687 -105.58 4.44 4.29
N CYS A 688 -106.68 3.88 4.82
CA CYS A 688 -107.70 3.23 4.01
C CYS A 688 -109.12 3.64 4.47
N GLY A 689 -110.06 3.72 3.52
CA GLY A 689 -111.43 4.13 3.77
C GLY A 689 -112.42 3.67 2.69
N TYR A 690 -113.67 4.16 2.77
CA TYR A 690 -114.77 3.85 1.85
C TYR A 690 -114.95 4.85 0.68
N GLY A 691 -114.10 5.89 0.61
CA GLY A 691 -114.14 6.96 -0.39
C GLY A 691 -113.81 6.55 -1.83
N THR A 692 -114.02 7.49 -2.75
CA THR A 692 -113.65 7.35 -4.18
C THR A 692 -112.18 7.69 -4.46
N GLY A 693 -111.51 8.39 -3.56
CA GLY A 693 -110.08 8.66 -3.65
C GLY A 693 -109.24 7.42 -3.32
N VAL A 694 -108.14 7.26 -4.06
CA VAL A 694 -107.15 6.20 -3.81
C VAL A 694 -106.01 6.86 -3.05
N PRO A 695 -105.99 6.79 -1.70
CA PRO A 695 -104.95 7.45 -0.93
C PRO A 695 -103.59 6.85 -1.27
N VAL A 696 -102.62 7.72 -1.42
CA VAL A 696 -101.29 7.40 -1.96
C VAL A 696 -100.28 7.42 -0.83
N GLY A 697 -99.38 6.43 -0.85
CA GLY A 697 -98.23 6.45 0.05
C GLY A 697 -97.29 7.59 -0.33
N GLY A 698 -96.60 8.15 0.67
CA GLY A 698 -95.64 9.22 0.42
C GLY A 698 -94.45 8.74 -0.40
N ASN A 699 -93.87 9.65 -1.21
CA ASN A 699 -92.62 9.38 -1.92
C ASN A 699 -91.54 8.93 -0.92
N GLY A 700 -90.74 7.93 -1.31
CA GLY A 700 -89.82 7.26 -0.39
C GLY A 700 -90.32 5.91 0.11
N GLY A 701 -91.17 5.26 -0.70
CA GLY A 701 -91.58 3.87 -0.53
C GLY A 701 -92.80 3.65 0.37
N GLY A 702 -93.57 4.70 0.68
CA GLY A 702 -94.84 4.54 1.36
C GLY A 702 -95.78 3.65 0.56
N GLY A 703 -96.40 2.66 1.21
CA GLY A 703 -97.42 1.82 0.58
C GLY A 703 -98.71 2.61 0.40
N ASN A 704 -99.28 2.58 -0.81
CA ASN A 704 -100.67 2.96 -1.04
C ASN A 704 -101.61 2.05 -0.22
N ALA A 705 -102.90 2.38 -0.12
CA ALA A 705 -103.87 1.51 0.55
C ALA A 705 -103.76 0.06 0.03
N ASN A 706 -103.70 -0.91 0.95
CA ASN A 706 -103.48 -2.34 0.68
C ASN A 706 -102.12 -2.69 0.01
N VAL A 707 -101.14 -1.80 0.00
CA VAL A 707 -99.79 -2.06 -0.52
C VAL A 707 -98.76 -2.01 0.61
N ALA A 708 -97.80 -2.93 0.60
CA ALA A 708 -96.69 -2.91 1.55
C ALA A 708 -95.74 -1.74 1.27
N GLY A 709 -95.06 -1.27 2.31
CA GLY A 709 -93.95 -0.32 2.12
C GLY A 709 -92.83 -0.95 1.30
N ALA A 710 -92.18 -0.15 0.45
CA ALA A 710 -91.08 -0.63 -0.39
C ALA A 710 -89.86 -1.00 0.47
N ALA A 711 -89.31 -2.20 0.28
CA ALA A 711 -88.10 -2.62 0.99
C ALA A 711 -86.92 -1.66 0.72
N ASN A 712 -86.04 -1.52 1.70
CA ASN A 712 -84.81 -0.69 1.64
C ASN A 712 -85.06 0.81 1.49
N THR A 713 -86.27 1.25 1.85
CA THR A 713 -86.64 2.66 1.84
C THR A 713 -87.12 3.16 3.20
N GLY A 714 -87.43 2.26 4.14
CA GLY A 714 -88.11 2.60 5.39
C GLY A 714 -89.56 3.05 5.23
N GLY A 715 -90.17 2.82 4.06
CA GLY A 715 -91.54 3.26 3.80
C GLY A 715 -92.59 2.59 4.68
N GLY A 716 -93.60 3.34 5.11
CA GLY A 716 -94.71 2.82 5.92
C GLY A 716 -95.63 1.89 5.14
N GLY A 717 -96.23 0.90 5.81
CA GLY A 717 -97.20 0.00 5.19
C GLY A 717 -98.56 0.67 5.00
N GLY A 718 -99.24 0.43 3.88
CA GLY A 718 -100.58 0.95 3.65
C GLY A 718 -101.63 0.31 4.58
N GLY A 719 -102.61 1.13 4.98
CA GLY A 719 -103.82 0.66 5.66
C GLY A 719 -104.63 -0.29 4.79
N SER A 720 -105.45 -1.14 5.41
CA SER A 720 -106.32 -2.07 4.70
C SER A 720 -107.68 -2.22 5.39
N GLN A 721 -108.71 -2.50 4.60
CA GLN A 721 -110.03 -2.88 5.12
C GLN A 721 -109.99 -4.27 5.80
N THR A 722 -109.07 -5.16 5.38
CA THR A 722 -108.96 -6.53 5.89
C THR A 722 -107.75 -6.70 6.80
N SER A 723 -106.55 -6.69 6.22
CA SER A 723 -105.28 -6.91 6.93
C SER A 723 -104.28 -5.86 6.49
N GLY A 724 -103.84 -5.03 7.44
CA GLY A 724 -102.83 -4.00 7.20
C GLY A 724 -101.57 -4.58 6.56
N LYS A 725 -100.85 -3.75 5.81
CA LYS A 725 -99.65 -4.21 5.10
C LYS A 725 -98.38 -3.91 5.88
N GLN A 726 -97.36 -4.73 5.66
CA GLN A 726 -96.07 -4.53 6.29
C GLN A 726 -95.42 -3.23 5.84
N GLY A 727 -94.61 -2.64 6.71
CA GLY A 727 -93.66 -1.59 6.33
C GLY A 727 -92.50 -2.16 5.51
N GLY A 728 -91.76 -1.27 4.84
CA GLY A 728 -90.51 -1.58 4.18
C GLY A 728 -89.35 -1.66 5.17
N SER A 729 -88.36 -2.51 4.89
CA SER A 729 -87.09 -2.52 5.63
C SER A 729 -86.36 -1.19 5.50
N GLY A 730 -85.52 -0.91 6.50
CA GLY A 730 -84.63 0.24 6.50
C GLY A 730 -83.47 0.10 5.51
N VAL A 731 -82.57 1.08 5.52
CA VAL A 731 -81.32 1.06 4.74
C VAL A 731 -80.27 1.89 5.48
N VAL A 732 -79.01 1.46 5.41
CA VAL A 732 -77.87 2.29 5.84
C VAL A 732 -76.96 2.51 4.64
N ILE A 733 -76.60 3.76 4.36
CA ILE A 733 -75.70 4.13 3.27
C ILE A 733 -74.56 4.96 3.83
N ILE A 734 -73.33 4.63 3.47
CA ILE A 734 -72.11 5.32 3.87
C ILE A 734 -71.39 5.78 2.60
N ARG A 735 -70.96 7.03 2.54
CA ARG A 735 -70.16 7.58 1.44
C ARG A 735 -68.89 8.23 1.96
N TYR A 736 -67.73 7.95 1.33
CA TYR A 736 -66.44 8.51 1.75
C TYR A 736 -65.48 8.68 0.57
N LEU A 737 -64.52 9.59 0.70
CA LEU A 737 -63.52 9.88 -0.32
C LEU A 737 -62.47 8.77 -0.39
N ILE A 738 -62.07 8.38 -1.60
CA ILE A 738 -60.96 7.46 -1.85
C ILE A 738 -59.63 8.14 -1.42
N PRO A 739 -58.87 7.59 -0.46
CA PRO A 739 -57.59 8.15 -0.03
C PRO A 739 -56.49 8.12 -1.11
#